data_AF-A0A162WLI5-F1
#
_entry.id   AF-A0A162WLI5-F1
#
_cell.length_a   1.000
_cell.length_b   1.000
_cell.length_c   1.000
_cell.angle_alpha   90.00
_cell.angle_beta   90.00
_cell.angle_gamma   90.00
#
_symmetry.space_group_name_H-M   'P 1'
#
loop_
_entity.id
_entity.type
_entity.pdbx_description
1 polymer ?
#
loop_
_entity_poly.entity_id
_entity_poly.type
_entity_poly.pdbx_seq_one_letter_code
_entity_poly.pdbx_strand_id
1 'polypeptide(L)'
;MNYQGSAQELFQMMQNQNDYSVKKLERLGTKYYKNREKGKGSGYKLYMRNLYWAKRNADANGRVISASQVVSESEKFQKSWNKNSSPTSKIVQRSSNWKELGPFNWSRTSSWTPGLGRVTAIAVEPSQQKIIYAGSPGGGIWKSIDAGNSWKPLGDQMANMSIWSIAIDPNSTNTVYLGNSAGQIMRSTNGGTSWTQIYRVSGTPRRILIHPSDNRIFIGTSRALYRSTNGGSSFSSVLNSPAEDVEFKPGNTSIVYACGNSFYRSTNGGRSFSRITSGISATERMKMAVTPANPNAIYLVQKRGSSFGYLYRSLDGGSNFTQRANYNSISTNQVYFTQASRDMAITVSDSNANEVYLGGMDFSRSTNGGTSFSKLATWSSPEDRSYVHADIEVMQYINGTLYVGSDGGIFRSVNRGNNVTDLSQGGLGIKQYYRIGNSATDANMIVGGSQDNGTNIMYGSSRQFKEWLGADGMECFIDHKNKNVIYGTVQFGSLYKSTNGGNSIGSISKPGNFSGEWVTPFMMDPINNKKIYVGYRDLYRSNNGGSRGSWSNLTSNINLGGNLDEMAIAKSNNNYIYIAQEGRVWRTKNGQNNNPTWTEVSNFRGNVNFIAVDPNNPERVAIAATGSRVYLSINAGNTWVNIKRNLPNISAQCLVFDDTSANGLYVGMQSGVYYINDALNNWTPFSTNLPNVQTSDLEIHYATRKIRVGTYGRGIWESDLFDGNIDTEEINPPSDLVSEVNQKDVTLTWKDNSTNENGFTIERTTGSTYERIGFVETGVVTYTDKNLSNNTYTYRVRAYDNDSYSNYSNTTKAVVGDTDTYDVNAPSDLVSEVNQKDVILTWKDNSTNENGFTIERTTGSTYERISFVGTGIVTYTDKNVANGSYTYRVRAYDSDSYSDYSNTVTAVIENINIIDNCEGCVVYETNSEETTNEDHSKEKAADGDPNTYWHSNWYDDGASHPHYISIDLGEQKDLVGFSYQGRQTGTTGMVKDYILFGWDGNNWQQLATGAFQKSTLKQTVEFDKFKCRYIYFRALSEVDDKRWASVAEFTVRYTPGQTNPEALNAPIQNPVPPTVDLTDFDGIKVFPIPFGNELMIKGVSSKKAARSIQLIGTNGKLQRTKTSLNGDLITLDTHQLLKGFYILRIEQNGTEKNIKIFKK
;
A
#
# COMPACT_ATOMS: atom_id res chain seq x y z
N MET A 1 52.72 -16.78 7.60
CA MET A 1 52.54 -15.36 7.19
C MET A 1 51.16 -14.89 7.62
N ASN A 2 51.00 -13.79 8.36
CA ASN A 2 49.71 -13.21 8.79
C ASN A 2 49.06 -12.41 7.64
N TYR A 3 47.72 -12.34 7.54
CA TYR A 3 47.04 -11.44 6.60
C TYR A 3 46.93 -10.10 7.31
N GLN A 4 47.62 -9.09 6.78
CA GLN A 4 47.69 -7.76 7.41
C GLN A 4 46.52 -6.84 7.03
N GLY A 5 45.59 -7.30 6.19
CA GLY A 5 44.43 -6.53 5.80
C GLY A 5 43.37 -6.36 6.89
N SER A 6 42.36 -5.52 6.66
CA SER A 6 41.27 -5.19 7.59
C SER A 6 39.99 -6.02 7.37
N ALA A 7 39.09 -6.06 8.35
CA ALA A 7 37.74 -6.64 8.22
C ALA A 7 36.96 -6.01 7.06
N GLN A 8 37.21 -4.71 6.82
CA GLN A 8 36.58 -3.97 5.76
C GLN A 8 37.11 -4.35 4.38
N GLU A 9 38.42 -4.59 4.24
CA GLU A 9 38.99 -5.05 2.98
C GLU A 9 38.40 -6.41 2.60
N LEU A 10 38.24 -7.32 3.57
CA LEU A 10 37.54 -8.59 3.34
C LEU A 10 36.12 -8.37 2.82
N PHE A 11 35.37 -7.44 3.43
CA PHE A 11 34.03 -7.08 2.99
C PHE A 11 34.01 -6.48 1.58
N GLN A 12 34.90 -5.53 1.28
CA GLN A 12 35.04 -4.94 -0.06
C GLN A 12 35.43 -5.97 -1.11
N MET A 13 36.30 -6.92 -0.76
CA MET A 13 36.65 -8.05 -1.64
C MET A 13 35.43 -8.91 -1.97
N MET A 14 34.50 -9.10 -1.03
CA MET A 14 33.25 -9.82 -1.27
C MET A 14 32.25 -9.02 -2.11
N GLN A 15 32.29 -7.68 -2.07
CA GLN A 15 31.50 -6.82 -2.96
C GLN A 15 32.08 -6.73 -4.38
N ASN A 16 33.40 -6.90 -4.55
CA ASN A 16 34.09 -6.94 -5.84
C ASN A 16 33.95 -8.33 -6.50
N GLN A 17 32.71 -8.72 -6.73
CA GLN A 17 32.31 -10.02 -7.29
C GLN A 17 33.04 -10.26 -8.64
N ASN A 18 33.59 -11.48 -8.82
CA ASN A 18 34.51 -11.99 -9.87
C ASN A 18 36.02 -11.95 -9.59
N ASP A 19 36.52 -11.09 -8.71
CA ASP A 19 37.98 -10.94 -8.51
C ASP A 19 38.59 -12.06 -7.64
N TYR A 20 37.78 -12.72 -6.81
CA TYR A 20 38.23 -13.71 -5.82
C TYR A 20 37.37 -14.98 -5.82
N SER A 21 38.00 -16.13 -5.61
CA SER A 21 37.28 -17.37 -5.33
C SER A 21 36.75 -17.40 -3.90
N VAL A 22 35.64 -18.11 -3.68
CA VAL A 22 35.04 -18.30 -2.34
C VAL A 22 36.05 -18.89 -1.37
N LYS A 23 36.77 -19.94 -1.77
CA LYS A 23 37.85 -20.55 -0.95
C LYS A 23 38.94 -19.56 -0.54
N LYS A 24 39.26 -18.58 -1.41
CA LYS A 24 40.22 -17.53 -1.07
C LYS A 24 39.64 -16.59 -0.02
N LEU A 25 38.38 -16.18 -0.16
CA LEU A 25 37.68 -15.34 0.82
C LEU A 25 37.63 -16.04 2.19
N GLU A 26 37.26 -17.31 2.22
CA GLU A 26 37.25 -18.14 3.44
C GLU A 26 38.61 -18.20 4.11
N ARG A 27 39.66 -18.56 3.37
CA ARG A 27 41.02 -18.65 3.90
C ARG A 27 41.48 -17.32 4.49
N LEU A 28 41.18 -16.20 3.82
CA LEU A 28 41.57 -14.88 4.30
C LEU A 28 40.78 -14.48 5.55
N GLY A 29 39.48 -14.73 5.60
CA GLY A 29 38.66 -14.43 6.77
C GLY A 29 38.98 -15.32 7.97
N THR A 30 39.14 -16.64 7.79
CA THR A 30 39.59 -17.55 8.86
C THR A 30 40.91 -17.07 9.45
N LYS A 31 41.85 -16.67 8.60
CA LYS A 31 43.14 -16.14 9.02
C LYS A 31 43.03 -14.79 9.72
N TYR A 32 42.16 -13.90 9.24
CA TYR A 32 41.91 -12.58 9.83
C TYR A 32 41.26 -12.70 11.22
N TYR A 33 40.27 -13.56 11.38
CA TYR A 33 39.48 -13.72 12.61
C TYR A 33 40.00 -14.80 13.57
N LYS A 34 41.12 -15.48 13.25
CA LYS A 34 41.69 -16.56 14.09
C LYS A 34 41.96 -16.09 15.53
N ASN A 35 42.54 -14.89 15.67
CA ASN A 35 42.98 -14.33 16.94
C ASN A 35 42.35 -12.95 17.20
N ARG A 36 41.17 -12.67 16.64
CA ARG A 36 40.48 -11.38 16.82
C ARG A 36 39.10 -11.60 17.43
N GLU A 37 38.61 -10.59 18.13
CA GLU A 37 37.26 -10.59 18.67
C GLU A 37 36.21 -10.77 17.56
N LYS A 38 35.16 -11.52 17.87
CA LYS A 38 34.04 -11.82 16.97
C LYS A 38 32.72 -11.18 17.42
N GLY A 39 32.79 -10.34 18.45
CA GLY A 39 31.66 -9.62 19.01
C GLY A 39 31.10 -8.54 18.07
N LYS A 40 30.05 -7.86 18.53
CA LYS A 40 29.43 -6.75 17.78
C LYS A 40 30.49 -5.66 17.50
N GLY A 41 30.51 -5.14 16.28
CA GLY A 41 31.48 -4.13 15.84
C GLY A 41 32.82 -4.64 15.30
N SER A 42 33.11 -5.95 15.42
CA SER A 42 34.32 -6.57 14.86
C SER A 42 34.30 -6.75 13.32
N GLY A 43 33.13 -6.54 12.70
CA GLY A 43 32.86 -6.90 11.31
C GLY A 43 32.66 -8.40 11.06
N TYR A 44 32.79 -9.26 12.07
CA TYR A 44 32.70 -10.72 11.89
C TYR A 44 31.33 -11.18 11.38
N LYS A 45 30.23 -10.65 11.95
CA LYS A 45 28.87 -10.98 11.49
C LYS A 45 28.64 -10.58 10.04
N LEU A 46 29.05 -9.36 9.68
CA LEU A 46 29.01 -8.89 8.30
C LEU A 46 29.82 -9.81 7.38
N TYR A 47 31.02 -10.21 7.80
CA TYR A 47 31.84 -11.15 7.04
C TYR A 47 31.12 -12.49 6.83
N MET A 48 30.61 -13.11 7.90
CA MET A 48 29.93 -14.41 7.82
C MET A 48 28.66 -14.38 6.97
N ARG A 49 27.87 -13.30 7.04
CA ARG A 49 26.69 -13.09 6.18
C ARG A 49 27.05 -13.04 4.70
N ASN A 50 28.07 -12.26 4.35
CA ASN A 50 28.53 -12.15 2.96
C ASN A 50 29.15 -13.46 2.48
N LEU A 51 29.88 -14.16 3.36
CA LEU A 51 30.42 -15.47 3.06
C LEU A 51 29.32 -16.50 2.79
N TYR A 52 28.23 -16.50 3.58
CA TYR A 52 27.08 -17.37 3.36
C TYR A 52 26.52 -17.21 1.95
N TRP A 53 26.26 -15.97 1.51
CA TRP A 53 25.80 -15.74 0.14
C TRP A 53 26.87 -15.99 -0.92
N ALA A 54 28.14 -15.71 -0.65
CA ALA A 54 29.24 -16.01 -1.57
C ALA A 54 29.36 -17.52 -1.83
N LYS A 55 29.24 -18.35 -0.78
CA LYS A 55 29.22 -19.82 -0.89
C LYS A 55 28.05 -20.28 -1.76
N ARG A 56 26.84 -19.78 -1.46
CA ARG A 56 25.62 -20.19 -2.17
C ARG A 56 25.58 -19.70 -3.61
N ASN A 57 26.10 -18.50 -3.88
CA ASN A 57 26.13 -17.87 -5.21
C ASN A 57 27.45 -18.13 -5.94
N ALA A 58 28.10 -19.27 -5.67
CA ALA A 58 29.31 -19.66 -6.37
C ALA A 58 29.00 -20.27 -7.76
N ASP A 59 29.79 -19.89 -8.75
CA ASP A 59 29.79 -20.49 -10.08
C ASP A 59 30.43 -21.88 -10.07
N ALA A 60 30.50 -22.52 -11.25
CA ALA A 60 31.10 -23.84 -11.41
C ALA A 60 32.60 -23.91 -11.06
N ASN A 61 33.29 -22.77 -11.00
CA ASN A 61 34.71 -22.63 -10.70
C ASN A 61 34.96 -22.18 -9.24
N GLY A 62 33.89 -22.02 -8.44
CA GLY A 62 33.97 -21.54 -7.06
C GLY A 62 34.24 -20.04 -6.92
N ARG A 63 33.86 -19.21 -7.90
CA ARG A 63 33.87 -17.74 -7.82
C ARG A 63 32.45 -17.22 -7.57
N VAL A 64 32.32 -16.09 -6.88
CA VAL A 64 31.01 -15.48 -6.66
C VAL A 64 30.45 -14.95 -7.97
N ILE A 65 29.25 -15.38 -8.35
CA ILE A 65 28.52 -14.89 -9.53
C ILE A 65 28.23 -13.40 -9.32
N SER A 66 28.68 -12.56 -10.26
CA SER A 66 28.48 -11.12 -10.15
C SER A 66 27.04 -10.70 -10.46
N ALA A 67 26.62 -9.59 -9.85
CA ALA A 67 25.38 -8.90 -10.18
C ALA A 67 25.16 -8.67 -11.69
N SER A 68 26.22 -8.35 -12.43
CA SER A 68 26.18 -8.20 -13.89
C SER A 68 25.99 -9.52 -14.64
N GLN A 69 26.58 -10.61 -14.14
CA GLN A 69 26.38 -11.95 -14.70
C GLN A 69 24.95 -12.42 -14.48
N VAL A 70 24.38 -12.19 -13.29
CA VAL A 70 22.96 -12.49 -13.01
C VAL A 70 22.06 -11.80 -14.03
N VAL A 71 22.25 -10.50 -14.27
CA VAL A 71 21.49 -9.75 -15.28
C VAL A 71 21.62 -10.40 -16.67
N SER A 72 22.85 -10.66 -17.12
CA SER A 72 23.07 -11.22 -18.45
C SER A 72 22.49 -12.62 -18.64
N GLU A 73 22.58 -13.49 -17.63
CA GLU A 73 22.10 -14.86 -17.71
C GLU A 73 20.58 -14.93 -17.60
N SER A 74 19.96 -14.11 -16.75
CA SER A 74 18.50 -14.00 -16.67
C SER A 74 17.89 -13.47 -17.97
N GLU A 75 18.45 -12.40 -18.56
CA GLU A 75 17.98 -11.86 -19.83
C GLU A 75 18.16 -12.87 -20.99
N LYS A 76 19.28 -13.60 -21.00
CA LYS A 76 19.55 -14.65 -21.98
C LYS A 76 18.56 -15.81 -21.85
N PHE A 77 18.29 -16.25 -20.62
CA PHE A 77 17.30 -17.28 -20.35
C PHE A 77 15.91 -16.84 -20.84
N GLN A 78 15.45 -15.65 -20.46
CA GLN A 78 14.12 -15.15 -20.85
C GLN A 78 13.97 -15.11 -22.38
N LYS A 79 14.97 -14.56 -23.09
CA LYS A 79 14.97 -14.52 -24.57
C LYS A 79 14.92 -15.92 -25.19
N SER A 80 15.69 -16.86 -24.66
CA SER A 80 15.69 -18.25 -25.14
C SER A 80 14.38 -18.97 -24.85
N TRP A 81 13.83 -18.79 -23.65
CA TRP A 81 12.59 -19.42 -23.22
C TRP A 81 11.39 -18.91 -24.04
N ASN A 82 11.26 -17.59 -24.22
CA ASN A 82 10.21 -16.99 -25.06
C ASN A 82 10.21 -17.53 -26.50
N LYS A 83 11.39 -17.89 -27.02
CA LYS A 83 11.56 -18.41 -28.37
C LYS A 83 11.26 -19.91 -28.49
N ASN A 84 11.60 -20.69 -27.46
CA ASN A 84 11.70 -22.15 -27.55
C ASN A 84 10.73 -22.92 -26.63
N SER A 85 9.84 -22.23 -25.90
CA SER A 85 8.93 -22.87 -24.94
C SER A 85 7.84 -23.69 -25.64
N SER A 86 7.58 -24.89 -25.11
CA SER A 86 6.50 -25.77 -25.57
C SER A 86 5.13 -25.28 -25.09
N PRO A 87 4.02 -25.66 -25.75
CA PRO A 87 2.66 -25.35 -25.26
C PRO A 87 2.43 -25.79 -23.81
N THR A 88 2.84 -27.01 -23.45
CA THR A 88 2.74 -27.53 -22.08
C THR A 88 3.53 -26.68 -21.08
N SER A 89 4.73 -26.22 -21.46
CA SER A 89 5.52 -25.30 -20.62
C SER A 89 4.82 -23.96 -20.42
N LYS A 90 4.15 -23.41 -21.43
CA LYS A 90 3.40 -22.16 -21.27
C LYS A 90 2.24 -22.31 -20.29
N ILE A 91 1.56 -23.46 -20.31
CA ILE A 91 0.44 -23.76 -19.41
C ILE A 91 0.92 -23.84 -17.96
N VAL A 92 2.04 -24.53 -17.70
CA VAL A 92 2.68 -24.56 -16.38
C VAL A 92 3.09 -23.17 -15.90
N GLN A 93 3.61 -22.29 -16.77
CA GLN A 93 3.94 -20.93 -16.36
C GLN A 93 2.70 -20.13 -15.96
N ARG A 94 1.62 -20.24 -16.73
CA ARG A 94 0.35 -19.55 -16.49
C ARG A 94 -0.37 -20.01 -15.24
N SER A 95 -0.20 -21.28 -14.86
CA SER A 95 -0.77 -21.80 -13.62
C SER A 95 -0.10 -21.20 -12.37
N SER A 96 1.08 -20.57 -12.49
CA SER A 96 1.65 -19.79 -11.39
C SER A 96 0.95 -18.43 -11.30
N ASN A 97 0.61 -18.01 -10.08
CA ASN A 97 0.04 -16.69 -9.82
C ASN A 97 0.41 -16.26 -8.40
N TRP A 98 1.61 -15.71 -8.25
CA TRP A 98 2.16 -15.37 -6.95
C TRP A 98 1.52 -14.12 -6.37
N LYS A 99 1.11 -14.22 -5.10
CA LYS A 99 0.53 -13.13 -4.30
C LYS A 99 1.43 -12.84 -3.11
N GLU A 100 1.72 -11.56 -2.90
CA GLU A 100 2.50 -11.11 -1.75
C GLU A 100 1.69 -11.30 -0.46
N LEU A 101 2.32 -11.90 0.55
CA LEU A 101 1.74 -12.06 1.88
C LEU A 101 2.27 -11.01 2.87
N GLY A 102 3.39 -10.34 2.57
CA GLY A 102 4.02 -9.34 3.42
C GLY A 102 5.30 -9.87 4.11
N PRO A 103 5.74 -9.28 5.24
CA PRO A 103 5.04 -8.28 6.05
C PRO A 103 4.99 -6.89 5.40
N PHE A 104 3.86 -6.21 5.57
CA PHE A 104 3.61 -4.83 5.15
C PHE A 104 3.71 -3.82 6.30
N ASN A 105 3.55 -4.32 7.51
CA ASN A 105 3.64 -3.61 8.77
C ASN A 105 4.24 -4.56 9.81
N TRP A 106 4.63 -4.01 10.95
CA TRP A 106 5.08 -4.82 12.07
C TRP A 106 4.39 -4.39 13.35
N SER A 107 4.02 -5.39 14.14
CA SER A 107 3.57 -5.22 15.52
C SER A 107 4.54 -5.94 16.45
N ARG A 108 4.90 -5.29 17.56
CA ARG A 108 5.87 -5.86 18.49
C ARG A 108 5.18 -6.76 19.52
N THR A 109 5.76 -7.92 19.80
CA THR A 109 5.46 -8.68 21.03
C THR A 109 6.67 -8.69 21.97
N SER A 110 7.79 -9.25 21.52
CA SER A 110 8.97 -9.46 22.38
C SER A 110 10.31 -9.26 21.67
N SER A 111 10.31 -9.00 20.36
CA SER A 111 11.52 -8.65 19.61
C SER A 111 12.11 -7.30 20.07
N TRP A 112 13.44 -7.21 20.07
CA TRP A 112 14.21 -5.99 20.35
C TRP A 112 14.77 -5.31 19.08
N THR A 113 14.51 -5.87 17.88
CA THR A 113 14.91 -5.30 16.57
C THR A 113 13.79 -5.45 15.53
N PRO A 114 12.58 -4.89 15.77
CA PRO A 114 11.52 -4.91 14.77
C PRO A 114 11.82 -3.99 13.58
N GLY A 115 11.32 -4.34 12.40
CA GLY A 115 11.47 -3.54 11.18
C GLY A 115 11.02 -4.31 9.94
N LEU A 116 10.92 -3.62 8.79
CA LEU A 116 10.48 -4.21 7.52
C LEU A 116 11.62 -4.52 6.55
N GLY A 117 12.84 -4.06 6.82
CA GLY A 117 14.00 -4.35 5.98
C GLY A 117 14.77 -3.10 5.55
N ARG A 118 15.76 -3.31 4.69
CA ARG A 118 16.86 -2.36 4.51
C ARG A 118 16.56 -1.28 3.47
N VAL A 119 16.80 -0.02 3.82
CA VAL A 119 16.75 1.14 2.92
C VAL A 119 18.14 1.77 2.79
N THR A 120 18.64 1.85 1.56
CA THR A 120 19.99 2.36 1.24
C THR A 120 19.99 3.60 0.37
N ALA A 121 18.83 3.93 -0.23
CA ALA A 121 18.64 5.13 -1.01
C ALA A 121 17.28 5.75 -0.73
N ILE A 122 17.25 7.08 -0.63
CA ILE A 122 16.03 7.88 -0.47
C ILE A 122 16.11 9.04 -1.46
N ALA A 123 15.00 9.38 -2.09
CA ALA A 123 14.86 10.65 -2.78
C ALA A 123 13.47 11.23 -2.50
N VAL A 124 13.41 12.48 -2.06
CA VAL A 124 12.18 13.18 -1.70
C VAL A 124 12.00 14.38 -2.61
N GLU A 125 10.80 14.55 -3.13
CA GLU A 125 10.42 15.75 -3.86
C GLU A 125 10.44 16.96 -2.90
N PRO A 126 11.20 18.03 -3.18
CA PRO A 126 11.51 19.03 -2.16
C PRO A 126 10.36 20.01 -1.82
N SER A 127 9.42 20.27 -2.72
CA SER A 127 8.40 21.32 -2.53
C SER A 127 7.27 20.89 -1.59
N GLN A 128 6.61 19.76 -1.86
CA GLN A 128 5.49 19.26 -1.07
C GLN A 128 5.88 18.04 -0.23
N GLN A 129 6.98 17.36 -0.57
CA GLN A 129 7.48 16.16 0.12
C GLN A 129 6.45 15.02 0.18
N LYS A 130 5.50 15.02 -0.76
CA LYS A 130 4.53 13.93 -0.92
C LYS A 130 5.09 12.77 -1.71
N ILE A 131 5.94 13.05 -2.69
CA ILE A 131 6.57 12.03 -3.52
C ILE A 131 7.89 11.62 -2.87
N ILE A 132 7.97 10.35 -2.48
CA ILE A 132 9.15 9.76 -1.86
C ILE A 132 9.50 8.48 -2.62
N TYR A 133 10.76 8.32 -3.00
CA TYR A 133 11.30 7.06 -3.50
C TYR A 133 12.23 6.44 -2.46
N ALA A 134 12.10 5.13 -2.26
CA ALA A 134 12.97 4.33 -1.40
C ALA A 134 13.62 3.20 -2.22
N GLY A 135 14.91 3.00 -2.04
CA GLY A 135 15.69 1.94 -2.66
C GLY A 135 16.16 0.94 -1.62
N SER A 136 15.95 -0.34 -1.90
CA SER A 136 16.34 -1.46 -1.04
C SER A 136 17.35 -2.39 -1.73
N PRO A 137 18.37 -2.90 -1.01
CA PRO A 137 19.25 -3.95 -1.51
C PRO A 137 18.53 -5.29 -1.61
N GLY A 138 18.01 -5.60 -2.80
CA GLY A 138 17.28 -6.83 -3.10
C GLY A 138 15.76 -6.64 -3.10
N GLY A 139 15.26 -5.62 -2.40
CA GLY A 139 13.84 -5.26 -2.37
C GLY A 139 13.38 -4.29 -3.46
N GLY A 140 14.28 -3.78 -4.30
CA GLY A 140 13.93 -2.96 -5.45
C GLY A 140 13.69 -1.49 -5.10
N ILE A 141 13.00 -0.79 -6.01
CA ILE A 141 12.62 0.61 -5.86
C ILE A 141 11.12 0.71 -5.56
N TRP A 142 10.79 1.59 -4.62
CA TRP A 142 9.43 1.86 -4.16
C TRP A 142 9.14 3.35 -4.23
N LYS A 143 7.86 3.69 -4.42
CA LYS A 143 7.36 5.08 -4.46
C LYS A 143 6.14 5.25 -3.58
N SER A 144 6.12 6.33 -2.84
CA SER A 144 4.94 6.91 -2.22
C SER A 144 4.58 8.22 -2.91
N ILE A 145 3.29 8.54 -2.98
CA ILE A 145 2.75 9.83 -3.47
C ILE A 145 1.99 10.60 -2.38
N ASP A 146 2.00 10.08 -1.15
CA ASP A 146 1.22 10.53 0.00
C ASP A 146 2.09 10.63 1.27
N ALA A 147 3.36 11.02 1.09
CA ALA A 147 4.32 11.25 2.16
C ALA A 147 4.59 10.02 3.06
N GLY A 148 4.57 8.82 2.47
CA GLY A 148 4.89 7.55 3.11
C GLY A 148 3.69 6.82 3.72
N ASN A 149 2.45 7.29 3.50
CA ASN A 149 1.26 6.60 4.00
C ASN A 149 0.95 5.32 3.20
N SER A 150 1.31 5.29 1.92
CA SER A 150 1.27 4.10 1.06
C SER A 150 2.50 3.99 0.16
N TRP A 151 2.95 2.75 -0.09
CA TRP A 151 4.08 2.45 -0.98
C TRP A 151 3.69 1.53 -2.13
N LYS A 152 4.23 1.81 -3.32
CA LYS A 152 4.11 0.95 -4.51
C LYS A 152 5.47 0.55 -5.05
N PRO A 153 5.69 -0.71 -5.42
CA PRO A 153 6.93 -1.13 -6.05
C PRO A 153 6.97 -0.70 -7.52
N LEU A 154 8.17 -0.42 -8.05
CA LEU A 154 8.37 0.13 -9.40
C LEU A 154 9.41 -0.65 -10.23
N GLY A 155 9.87 -1.80 -9.74
CA GLY A 155 11.06 -2.47 -10.29
C GLY A 155 11.01 -3.99 -10.32
N ASP A 156 9.84 -4.61 -10.18
CA ASP A 156 9.69 -6.05 -9.93
C ASP A 156 10.21 -6.90 -11.09
N GLN A 157 10.17 -6.35 -12.29
CA GLN A 157 10.67 -6.98 -13.51
C GLN A 157 12.17 -6.71 -13.78
N MET A 158 12.85 -5.90 -12.95
CA MET A 158 14.28 -5.66 -13.13
C MET A 158 15.09 -6.91 -12.83
N ALA A 159 15.98 -7.30 -13.74
CA ALA A 159 16.88 -8.45 -13.52
C ALA A 159 17.85 -8.25 -12.33
N ASN A 160 18.03 -7.01 -11.86
CA ASN A 160 18.73 -6.71 -10.62
C ASN A 160 18.01 -5.60 -9.84
N MET A 161 17.43 -5.99 -8.70
CA MET A 161 16.67 -5.12 -7.79
C MET A 161 17.50 -4.60 -6.60
N SER A 162 18.83 -4.67 -6.65
CA SER A 162 19.71 -4.18 -5.58
C SER A 162 20.01 -2.70 -5.78
N ILE A 163 19.15 -1.82 -5.26
CA ILE A 163 19.21 -0.37 -5.47
C ILE A 163 20.12 0.28 -4.42
N TRP A 164 20.97 1.23 -4.86
CA TRP A 164 21.95 1.91 -3.99
C TRP A 164 22.02 3.42 -4.18
N SER A 165 21.35 3.96 -5.19
CA SER A 165 21.23 5.40 -5.38
C SER A 165 19.96 5.73 -6.15
N ILE A 166 19.28 6.81 -5.77
CA ILE A 166 18.09 7.34 -6.43
C ILE A 166 18.24 8.87 -6.47
N ALA A 167 17.83 9.49 -7.58
CA ALA A 167 17.73 10.94 -7.70
C ALA A 167 16.51 11.33 -8.54
N ILE A 168 15.73 12.30 -8.06
CA ILE A 168 14.65 12.94 -8.81
C ILE A 168 15.27 14.13 -9.56
N ASP A 169 14.89 14.30 -10.83
CA ASP A 169 15.28 15.48 -11.59
C ASP A 169 14.65 16.75 -10.97
N PRO A 170 15.43 17.78 -10.60
CA PRO A 170 14.92 18.98 -9.96
C PRO A 170 13.94 19.78 -10.85
N ASN A 171 13.95 19.57 -12.17
CA ASN A 171 13.05 20.25 -13.11
C ASN A 171 11.85 19.39 -13.53
N SER A 172 11.79 18.11 -13.12
CA SER A 172 10.69 17.21 -13.45
C SER A 172 10.58 16.06 -12.45
N THR A 173 9.52 16.06 -11.64
CA THR A 173 9.23 14.97 -10.69
C THR A 173 8.89 13.63 -11.37
N ASN A 174 8.65 13.65 -12.69
CA ASN A 174 8.47 12.48 -13.53
C ASN A 174 9.79 11.87 -14.01
N THR A 175 10.89 12.62 -13.98
CA THR A 175 12.20 12.10 -14.38
C THR A 175 12.96 11.63 -13.14
N VAL A 176 13.28 10.34 -13.09
CA VAL A 176 13.95 9.70 -11.95
C VAL A 176 15.08 8.83 -12.45
N TYR A 177 16.21 8.88 -11.74
CA TYR A 177 17.38 8.06 -12.01
C TYR A 177 17.63 7.12 -10.83
N LEU A 178 18.07 5.91 -11.13
CA LEU A 178 18.56 4.99 -10.10
C LEU A 178 19.85 4.30 -10.52
N GLY A 179 20.60 3.86 -9.52
CA GLY A 179 21.81 3.06 -9.66
C GLY A 179 21.72 1.75 -8.88
N ASN A 180 22.06 0.63 -9.51
CA ASN A 180 22.00 -0.69 -8.89
C ASN A 180 23.38 -1.36 -8.71
N SER A 181 23.44 -2.49 -8.01
CA SER A 181 24.69 -3.20 -7.70
C SER A 181 25.44 -3.75 -8.92
N ALA A 182 24.76 -3.90 -10.06
CA ALA A 182 25.38 -4.26 -11.34
C ALA A 182 26.03 -3.08 -12.08
N GLY A 183 26.07 -1.89 -11.45
CA GLY A 183 26.60 -0.67 -12.05
C GLY A 183 25.66 -0.03 -13.06
N GLN A 184 24.44 -0.54 -13.24
CA GLN A 184 23.49 0.02 -14.20
C GLN A 184 22.95 1.36 -13.68
N ILE A 185 22.87 2.33 -14.58
CA ILE A 185 22.20 3.61 -14.37
C ILE A 185 20.92 3.56 -15.20
N MET A 186 19.79 3.53 -14.51
CA MET A 186 18.47 3.47 -15.13
C MET A 186 17.82 4.84 -15.04
N ARG A 187 17.09 5.23 -16.08
CA ARG A 187 16.27 6.45 -16.12
C ARG A 187 14.82 6.08 -16.40
N SER A 188 13.93 6.74 -15.68
CA SER A 188 12.51 6.80 -15.96
C SER A 188 12.12 8.25 -16.30
N THR A 189 11.17 8.43 -17.21
CA THR A 189 10.59 9.73 -17.59
C THR A 189 9.10 9.80 -17.30
N ASN A 190 8.54 8.77 -16.64
CA ASN A 190 7.13 8.63 -16.31
C ASN A 190 6.93 8.29 -14.83
N GLY A 191 7.78 8.84 -13.97
CA GLY A 191 7.66 8.71 -12.52
C GLY A 191 7.91 7.30 -12.00
N GLY A 192 8.64 6.47 -12.76
CA GLY A 192 9.07 5.13 -12.37
C GLY A 192 8.24 3.97 -12.95
N THR A 193 7.24 4.23 -13.78
CA THR A 193 6.43 3.17 -14.42
C THR A 193 7.25 2.31 -15.39
N SER A 194 8.22 2.92 -16.08
CA SER A 194 9.17 2.19 -16.94
C SER A 194 10.58 2.74 -16.81
N TRP A 195 11.57 1.88 -17.04
CA TRP A 195 12.99 2.19 -16.87
C TRP A 195 13.81 1.81 -18.09
N THR A 196 14.72 2.69 -18.49
CA THR A 196 15.71 2.44 -19.55
C THR A 196 17.11 2.54 -18.98
N GLN A 197 17.98 1.57 -19.27
CA GLN A 197 19.39 1.70 -18.94
C GLN A 197 20.03 2.74 -19.85
N ILE A 198 20.59 3.81 -19.27
CA ILE A 198 21.28 4.87 -20.02
C ILE A 198 22.80 4.72 -19.99
N TYR A 199 23.32 4.06 -18.96
CA TYR A 199 24.77 3.87 -18.80
C TYR A 199 25.08 2.70 -17.85
N ARG A 200 26.33 2.23 -17.87
CA ARG A 200 26.85 1.28 -16.87
C ARG A 200 28.22 1.75 -16.38
N VAL A 201 28.32 2.03 -15.08
CA VAL A 201 29.55 2.46 -14.40
C VAL A 201 30.34 1.28 -13.83
N SER A 202 31.62 1.50 -13.52
CA SER A 202 32.39 0.55 -12.70
C SER A 202 32.13 0.78 -11.22
N GLY A 203 31.93 -0.30 -10.47
CA GLY A 203 31.60 -0.25 -9.05
C GLY A 203 30.12 0.05 -8.79
N THR A 204 29.74 0.03 -7.52
CA THR A 204 28.36 0.27 -7.10
C THR A 204 28.10 1.78 -7.08
N PRO A 205 27.07 2.30 -7.79
CA PRO A 205 26.64 3.68 -7.66
C PRO A 205 26.20 3.97 -6.22
N ARG A 206 26.73 5.04 -5.63
CA ARG A 206 26.41 5.46 -4.25
C ARG A 206 25.69 6.80 -4.20
N ARG A 207 25.93 7.67 -5.17
CA ARG A 207 25.30 8.99 -5.28
C ARG A 207 25.12 9.38 -6.73
N ILE A 208 23.88 9.69 -7.12
CA ILE A 208 23.56 10.38 -8.38
C ILE A 208 23.21 11.81 -8.01
N LEU A 209 23.90 12.79 -8.59
CA LEU A 209 23.68 14.22 -8.35
C LEU A 209 23.36 14.89 -9.69
N ILE A 210 22.17 15.48 -9.78
CA ILE A 210 21.65 16.12 -10.99
C ILE A 210 21.75 17.63 -10.81
N HIS A 211 22.26 18.33 -11.82
CA HIS A 211 22.38 19.78 -11.76
C HIS A 211 20.99 20.46 -11.83
N PRO A 212 20.73 21.50 -11.02
CA PRO A 212 19.41 22.12 -10.93
C PRO A 212 18.95 22.84 -12.20
N SER A 213 19.85 23.30 -13.06
CA SER A 213 19.49 24.15 -14.21
C SER A 213 20.26 23.87 -15.51
N ASP A 214 21.03 22.78 -15.58
CA ASP A 214 21.83 22.43 -16.77
C ASP A 214 21.95 20.91 -16.91
N ASN A 215 22.57 20.46 -18.00
CA ASN A 215 22.62 19.05 -18.39
C ASN A 215 23.68 18.20 -17.65
N ARG A 216 24.29 18.71 -16.58
CA ARG A 216 25.31 17.98 -15.81
C ARG A 216 24.68 16.96 -14.87
N ILE A 217 25.25 15.76 -14.89
CA ILE A 217 24.93 14.69 -13.94
C ILE A 217 26.25 14.11 -13.43
N PHE A 218 26.36 13.92 -12.12
CA PHE A 218 27.48 13.23 -11.49
C PHE A 218 27.02 11.88 -10.94
N ILE A 219 27.87 10.86 -11.09
CA ILE A 219 27.65 9.54 -10.51
C ILE A 219 28.89 9.19 -9.69
N GLY A 220 28.75 9.31 -8.37
CA GLY A 220 29.71 8.81 -7.41
C GLY A 220 29.54 7.30 -7.22
N THR A 221 30.65 6.55 -7.28
CA THR A 221 30.66 5.10 -7.13
C THR A 221 31.67 4.66 -6.08
N SER A 222 31.65 3.37 -5.73
CA SER A 222 32.69 2.76 -4.89
C SER A 222 34.10 2.75 -5.51
N ARG A 223 34.29 3.23 -6.75
CA ARG A 223 35.58 3.17 -7.48
C ARG A 223 36.00 4.47 -8.15
N ALA A 224 35.06 5.29 -8.59
CA ALA A 224 35.31 6.48 -9.41
C ALA A 224 34.15 7.50 -9.31
N LEU A 225 34.39 8.72 -9.82
CA LEU A 225 33.37 9.72 -10.11
C LEU A 225 33.21 9.88 -11.62
N TYR A 226 31.98 9.75 -12.09
CA TYR A 226 31.61 9.99 -13.48
C TYR A 226 30.85 11.31 -13.64
N ARG A 227 30.99 11.95 -14.81
CA ARG A 227 30.31 13.19 -15.16
C ARG A 227 29.69 13.09 -16.57
N SER A 228 28.46 13.57 -16.69
CA SER A 228 27.78 13.85 -17.96
C SER A 228 27.65 15.36 -18.16
N THR A 229 27.58 15.81 -19.40
CA THR A 229 27.21 17.19 -19.79
C THR A 229 26.03 17.26 -20.75
N ASN A 230 25.39 16.13 -21.03
CA ASN A 230 24.35 15.98 -22.05
C ASN A 230 23.16 15.16 -21.51
N GLY A 231 22.76 15.42 -20.25
CA GLY A 231 21.55 14.83 -19.67
C GLY A 231 21.61 13.32 -19.49
N GLY A 232 22.82 12.75 -19.40
CA GLY A 232 23.05 11.32 -19.20
C GLY A 232 23.17 10.52 -20.49
N SER A 233 23.24 11.16 -21.66
CA SER A 233 23.44 10.46 -22.94
C SER A 233 24.84 9.83 -23.03
N SER A 234 25.84 10.40 -22.35
CA SER A 234 27.17 9.82 -22.21
C SER A 234 27.84 10.28 -20.92
N PHE A 235 28.75 9.47 -20.36
CA PHE A 235 29.50 9.80 -19.16
C PHE A 235 31.02 9.61 -19.36
N SER A 236 31.83 10.43 -18.68
CA SER A 236 33.28 10.25 -18.59
C SER A 236 33.74 10.20 -17.12
N SER A 237 34.77 9.40 -16.83
CA SER A 237 35.39 9.41 -15.50
C SER A 237 36.20 10.71 -15.32
N VAL A 238 35.95 11.42 -14.23
CA VAL A 238 36.65 12.67 -13.86
C VAL A 238 37.48 12.54 -12.58
N LEU A 239 37.35 11.40 -11.88
CA LEU A 239 38.17 11.04 -10.73
C LEU A 239 38.25 9.51 -10.61
N ASN A 240 39.46 8.96 -10.66
CA ASN A 240 39.71 7.51 -10.50
C ASN A 240 40.00 7.15 -9.03
N SER A 241 39.06 7.48 -8.14
CA SER A 241 39.11 7.21 -6.70
C SER A 241 37.68 7.03 -6.19
N PRO A 242 37.44 6.22 -5.13
CA PRO A 242 36.11 6.10 -4.53
C PRO A 242 35.51 7.47 -4.23
N ALA A 243 34.31 7.70 -4.74
CA ALA A 243 33.53 8.92 -4.56
C ALA A 243 32.12 8.50 -4.13
N GLU A 244 31.99 8.05 -2.88
CA GLU A 244 30.71 7.57 -2.34
C GLU A 244 29.72 8.70 -2.06
N ASP A 245 30.18 9.95 -2.14
CA ASP A 245 29.38 11.15 -1.94
C ASP A 245 29.84 12.28 -2.88
N VAL A 246 28.90 13.08 -3.36
CA VAL A 246 29.15 14.21 -4.26
C VAL A 246 28.06 15.25 -4.07
N GLU A 247 28.45 16.51 -3.90
CA GLU A 247 27.53 17.62 -3.63
C GLU A 247 27.94 18.89 -4.37
N PHE A 248 26.94 19.69 -4.77
CA PHE A 248 27.19 21.05 -5.24
C PHE A 248 27.38 21.99 -4.05
N LYS A 249 28.22 23.02 -4.20
CA LYS A 249 28.22 24.12 -3.23
C LYS A 249 26.88 24.86 -3.31
N PRO A 250 26.15 25.04 -2.20
CA PRO A 250 24.93 25.83 -2.18
C PRO A 250 25.15 27.22 -2.80
N GLY A 251 24.25 27.61 -3.71
CA GLY A 251 24.33 28.89 -4.43
C GLY A 251 25.44 29.01 -5.49
N ASN A 252 26.33 28.03 -5.67
CA ASN A 252 27.34 28.06 -6.74
C ASN A 252 27.74 26.65 -7.23
N THR A 253 27.05 26.18 -8.26
CA THR A 253 27.25 24.84 -8.84
C THR A 253 28.49 24.70 -9.74
N SER A 254 29.28 25.77 -9.91
CA SER A 254 30.62 25.66 -10.51
C SER A 254 31.61 25.03 -9.53
N ILE A 255 31.32 25.07 -8.22
CA ILE A 255 32.08 24.36 -7.20
C ILE A 255 31.38 23.04 -6.90
N VAL A 256 32.12 21.95 -7.03
CA VAL A 256 31.65 20.58 -6.80
C VAL A 256 32.57 19.90 -5.80
N TYR A 257 31.98 19.23 -4.81
CA TYR A 257 32.70 18.46 -3.81
C TYR A 257 32.48 16.98 -4.04
N ALA A 258 33.52 16.17 -3.80
CA ALA A 258 33.40 14.72 -3.83
C ALA A 258 34.21 14.09 -2.69
N CYS A 259 33.70 13.03 -2.08
CA CYS A 259 34.47 12.28 -1.09
C CYS A 259 34.20 10.78 -1.12
N GLY A 260 35.20 10.05 -0.64
CA GLY A 260 35.18 8.62 -0.38
C GLY A 260 36.26 8.35 0.65
N ASN A 261 37.46 7.94 0.26
CA ASN A 261 38.60 7.82 1.19
C ASN A 261 39.37 9.14 1.38
N SER A 262 39.05 10.17 0.60
CA SER A 262 39.66 11.50 0.63
C SER A 262 38.62 12.53 0.21
N PHE A 263 38.83 13.80 0.57
CA PHE A 263 38.00 14.91 0.11
C PHE A 263 38.64 15.57 -1.13
N TYR A 264 37.79 15.87 -2.10
CA TYR A 264 38.17 16.48 -3.36
C TYR A 264 37.26 17.67 -3.66
N ARG A 265 37.84 18.70 -4.26
CA ARG A 265 37.16 19.94 -4.62
C ARG A 265 37.43 20.28 -6.07
N SER A 266 36.39 20.66 -6.78
CA SER A 266 36.45 21.24 -8.14
C SER A 266 35.98 22.69 -8.09
N THR A 267 36.60 23.56 -8.90
CA THR A 267 36.19 24.96 -9.10
C THR A 267 35.75 25.24 -10.54
N ASN A 268 35.70 24.23 -11.40
CA ASN A 268 35.44 24.35 -12.84
C ASN A 268 34.27 23.47 -13.29
N GLY A 269 33.25 23.34 -12.45
CA GLY A 269 32.02 22.60 -12.72
C GLY A 269 32.23 21.08 -12.80
N GLY A 270 33.24 20.57 -12.07
CA GLY A 270 33.58 19.14 -12.00
C GLY A 270 34.36 18.61 -13.20
N ARG A 271 35.01 19.47 -14.00
CA ARG A 271 35.89 19.03 -15.11
C ARG A 271 37.17 18.41 -14.57
N SER A 272 37.71 18.94 -13.47
CA SER A 272 38.83 18.36 -12.74
C SER A 272 38.67 18.59 -11.24
N PHE A 273 39.34 17.75 -10.44
CA PHE A 273 39.26 17.76 -8.98
C PHE A 273 40.66 17.80 -8.37
N SER A 274 40.83 18.65 -7.36
CA SER A 274 42.02 18.70 -6.51
C SER A 274 41.73 18.03 -5.18
N ARG A 275 42.64 17.16 -4.73
CA ARG A 275 42.58 16.58 -3.39
C ARG A 275 42.94 17.63 -2.36
N ILE A 276 42.11 17.81 -1.33
CA ILE A 276 42.38 18.73 -0.23
C ILE A 276 42.77 17.92 1.00
N THR A 277 43.90 18.24 1.60
CA THR A 277 44.41 17.60 2.82
C THR A 277 44.56 18.57 3.98
N SER A 278 44.45 19.88 3.73
CA SER A 278 44.63 20.92 4.75
C SER A 278 43.56 20.76 5.84
N GLY A 279 44.03 20.56 7.07
CA GLY A 279 43.17 20.42 8.25
C GLY A 279 42.46 19.08 8.39
N ILE A 280 42.76 18.10 7.54
CA ILE A 280 42.22 16.73 7.60
C ILE A 280 43.33 15.81 8.13
N SER A 281 43.10 15.22 9.30
CA SER A 281 44.15 14.49 10.05
C SER A 281 44.38 13.05 9.57
N ALA A 282 43.42 12.45 8.85
CA ALA A 282 43.53 11.08 8.35
C ALA A 282 42.74 10.89 7.04
N THR A 283 43.02 9.81 6.31
CA THR A 283 42.36 9.50 5.03
C THR A 283 41.74 8.11 5.07
N GLU A 284 40.53 8.04 5.62
CA GLU A 284 39.65 6.86 5.59
C GLU A 284 38.30 7.23 4.93
N ARG A 285 37.38 6.27 4.84
CA ARG A 285 36.02 6.51 4.32
C ARG A 285 35.36 7.69 5.03
N MET A 286 34.80 8.59 4.23
CA MET A 286 34.13 9.82 4.65
C MET A 286 32.76 9.96 3.97
N LYS A 287 31.87 10.69 4.63
CA LYS A 287 30.62 11.22 4.07
C LYS A 287 30.54 12.72 4.33
N MET A 288 29.83 13.45 3.49
CA MET A 288 29.78 14.90 3.60
C MET A 288 28.36 15.43 3.73
N ALA A 289 28.24 16.65 4.25
CA ALA A 289 27.02 17.43 4.18
C ALA A 289 27.34 18.92 3.96
N VAL A 290 26.52 19.57 3.14
CA VAL A 290 26.55 21.01 2.86
C VAL A 290 25.19 21.61 3.22
N THR A 291 25.13 22.93 3.43
CA THR A 291 23.87 23.59 3.82
C THR A 291 23.72 24.98 3.19
N PRO A 292 22.50 25.36 2.74
CA PRO A 292 22.23 26.73 2.31
C PRO A 292 22.28 27.74 3.48
N ALA A 293 22.13 27.33 4.75
CA ALA A 293 22.24 28.21 5.92
C ALA A 293 23.63 28.87 6.04
N ASN A 294 24.66 28.22 5.51
CA ASN A 294 25.97 28.81 5.29
C ASN A 294 26.60 28.12 4.07
N PRO A 295 26.55 28.75 2.88
CA PRO A 295 27.07 28.16 1.65
C PRO A 295 28.55 27.78 1.65
N ASN A 296 29.35 28.26 2.61
CA ASN A 296 30.76 27.91 2.74
C ASN A 296 31.01 26.80 3.77
N ALA A 297 29.98 26.39 4.52
CA ALA A 297 30.06 25.32 5.49
C ALA A 297 30.00 23.94 4.82
N ILE A 298 30.98 23.10 5.17
CA ILE A 298 31.04 21.70 4.75
C ILE A 298 31.40 20.87 5.97
N TYR A 299 30.61 19.84 6.26
CA TYR A 299 30.93 18.86 7.27
C TYR A 299 31.45 17.58 6.64
N LEU A 300 32.46 16.97 7.27
CA LEU A 300 32.93 15.62 6.92
C LEU A 300 32.87 14.75 8.17
N VAL A 301 32.11 13.66 8.12
CA VAL A 301 32.25 12.56 9.09
C VAL A 301 33.19 11.51 8.50
N GLN A 302 34.13 11.06 9.31
CA GLN A 302 35.14 10.09 8.94
C GLN A 302 35.13 8.90 9.91
N LYS A 303 35.32 7.69 9.38
CA LYS A 303 35.50 6.49 10.20
C LYS A 303 36.93 6.34 10.73
N ARG A 304 37.08 5.52 11.78
CA ARG A 304 38.35 4.95 12.23
C ARG A 304 38.14 3.45 12.44
N GLY A 305 38.67 2.62 11.56
CA GLY A 305 38.37 1.18 11.59
C GLY A 305 36.88 0.92 11.36
N SER A 306 36.18 0.39 12.37
CA SER A 306 34.72 0.17 12.34
C SER A 306 33.92 1.25 13.11
N SER A 307 34.57 2.22 13.74
CA SER A 307 33.94 3.22 14.62
C SER A 307 34.03 4.64 14.07
N PHE A 308 33.46 5.59 14.80
CA PHE A 308 33.62 7.03 14.57
C PHE A 308 35.09 7.42 14.71
N GLY A 309 35.61 8.15 13.74
CA GLY A 309 36.98 8.67 13.75
C GLY A 309 36.98 10.15 14.08
N TYR A 310 36.47 10.95 13.14
CA TYR A 310 36.56 12.41 13.19
C TYR A 310 35.32 13.07 12.60
N LEU A 311 35.02 14.26 13.10
CA LEU A 311 34.13 15.21 12.45
C LEU A 311 34.92 16.48 12.13
N TYR A 312 34.97 16.85 10.85
CA TYR A 312 35.60 18.07 10.38
C TYR A 312 34.57 19.08 9.89
N ARG A 313 34.93 20.37 9.93
CA ARG A 313 34.16 21.46 9.35
C ARG A 313 35.06 22.43 8.59
N SER A 314 34.69 22.73 7.35
CA SER A 314 35.22 23.87 6.59
C SER A 314 34.22 25.03 6.68
N LEU A 315 34.72 26.27 6.68
CA LEU A 315 33.93 27.51 6.56
C LEU A 315 34.41 28.39 5.39
N ASP A 316 35.34 27.88 4.58
CA ASP A 316 35.97 28.57 3.45
C ASP A 316 35.67 27.88 2.11
N GLY A 317 34.55 27.15 2.05
CA GLY A 317 34.09 26.46 0.85
C GLY A 317 34.97 25.26 0.48
N GLY A 318 35.57 24.60 1.48
CA GLY A 318 36.31 23.35 1.33
C GLY A 318 37.78 23.52 0.98
N SER A 319 38.37 24.69 1.22
CA SER A 319 39.79 24.95 0.98
C SER A 319 40.64 24.49 2.17
N ASN A 320 40.11 24.62 3.39
CA ASN A 320 40.68 24.09 4.62
C ASN A 320 39.59 23.55 5.56
N PHE A 321 39.96 22.58 6.40
CA PHE A 321 39.08 22.02 7.42
C PHE A 321 39.60 22.28 8.84
N THR A 322 38.69 22.27 9.79
CA THR A 322 38.99 22.29 11.23
C THR A 322 38.33 21.08 11.88
N GLN A 323 39.05 20.38 12.74
CA GLN A 323 38.47 19.28 13.52
C GLN A 323 37.50 19.84 14.56
N ARG A 324 36.27 19.32 14.57
CA ARG A 324 35.22 19.68 15.54
C ARG A 324 35.13 18.66 16.67
N ALA A 325 35.32 17.39 16.33
CA ALA A 325 35.31 16.26 17.26
C ALA A 325 36.18 15.11 16.73
N ASN A 326 36.63 14.26 17.64
CA ASN A 326 37.30 13.00 17.33
C ASN A 326 36.88 11.88 18.30
N TYR A 327 37.34 10.67 18.04
CA TYR A 327 37.05 9.46 18.83
C TYR A 327 37.41 9.54 20.32
N ASN A 328 38.26 10.48 20.75
CA ASN A 328 38.57 10.73 22.16
C ASN A 328 37.69 11.83 22.76
N SER A 329 37.17 12.76 21.96
CA SER A 329 36.38 13.90 22.45
C SER A 329 34.87 13.64 22.48
N ILE A 330 34.39 12.58 21.81
CA ILE A 330 32.98 12.17 21.76
C ILE A 330 32.86 10.72 22.22
N SER A 331 31.99 10.47 23.19
CA SER A 331 31.74 9.11 23.69
C SER A 331 30.80 8.30 22.79
N THR A 332 30.83 6.98 22.93
CA THR A 332 29.87 6.06 22.27
C THR A 332 28.42 6.30 22.70
N ASN A 333 28.18 6.92 23.85
CA ASN A 333 26.85 7.34 24.30
C ASN A 333 26.33 8.57 23.53
N GLN A 334 27.21 9.32 22.88
CA GLN A 334 26.84 10.48 22.07
C GLN A 334 26.77 10.14 20.58
N VAL A 335 27.73 9.37 20.07
CA VAL A 335 27.76 8.92 18.67
C VAL A 335 28.18 7.46 18.66
N TYR A 336 27.28 6.57 18.23
CA TYR A 336 27.52 5.13 18.29
C TYR A 336 27.71 4.52 16.92
N PHE A 337 28.96 4.32 16.52
CA PHE A 337 29.35 3.67 15.27
C PHE A 337 30.10 2.38 15.59
N THR A 338 29.62 1.25 15.07
CA THR A 338 30.34 -0.04 15.14
C THR A 338 30.56 -0.68 13.78
N GLN A 339 29.99 -0.10 12.73
CA GLN A 339 30.05 -0.60 11.36
C GLN A 339 30.26 0.55 10.35
N ALA A 340 30.97 1.61 10.73
CA ALA A 340 31.14 2.86 9.95
C ALA A 340 31.75 2.68 8.55
N SER A 341 32.30 1.51 8.26
CA SER A 341 32.75 1.17 6.92
C SER A 341 31.62 0.84 5.93
N ARG A 342 30.39 0.70 6.44
CA ARG A 342 29.14 0.56 5.71
C ARG A 342 28.14 1.62 6.18
N ASP A 343 27.80 1.57 7.46
CA ASP A 343 26.70 2.28 8.10
C ASP A 343 27.21 3.61 8.67
N MET A 344 27.13 4.67 7.87
CA MET A 344 27.57 6.02 8.24
C MET A 344 26.83 7.04 7.40
N ALA A 345 26.09 7.93 8.06
CA ALA A 345 25.35 9.01 7.43
C ALA A 345 25.57 10.34 8.17
N ILE A 346 25.48 11.44 7.43
CA ILE A 346 25.52 12.81 7.95
C ILE A 346 24.53 13.67 7.18
N THR A 347 23.87 14.59 7.86
CA THR A 347 23.12 15.69 7.23
C THR A 347 23.18 16.93 8.11
N VAL A 348 22.88 18.10 7.56
CA VAL A 348 22.91 19.40 8.24
C VAL A 348 21.59 20.11 7.96
N SER A 349 21.06 20.82 8.95
CA SER A 349 19.84 21.62 8.77
C SER A 349 20.00 22.64 7.64
N ASP A 350 18.94 22.81 6.86
CA ASP A 350 18.82 23.82 5.80
C ASP A 350 18.83 25.26 6.30
N SER A 351 18.47 25.48 7.57
CA SER A 351 18.23 26.78 8.18
C SER A 351 19.20 27.09 9.33
N ASN A 352 19.93 26.09 9.83
CA ASN A 352 20.93 26.28 10.88
C ASN A 352 22.20 25.47 10.62
N ALA A 353 23.28 26.16 10.20
CA ALA A 353 24.56 25.51 9.90
C ALA A 353 25.27 24.89 11.12
N ASN A 354 24.82 25.17 12.35
CA ASN A 354 25.35 24.52 13.56
C ASN A 354 24.54 23.28 13.98
N GLU A 355 23.44 22.96 13.29
CA GLU A 355 22.62 21.80 13.56
C GLU A 355 22.99 20.64 12.63
N VAL A 356 23.65 19.63 13.18
CA VAL A 356 24.26 18.52 12.44
C VAL A 356 23.75 17.20 12.98
N TYR A 357 23.40 16.28 12.10
CA TYR A 357 22.90 14.97 12.44
C TYR A 357 23.88 13.90 11.97
N LEU A 358 24.09 12.88 12.82
CA LEU A 358 24.90 11.71 12.50
C LEU A 358 24.08 10.44 12.68
N GLY A 359 24.23 9.52 11.72
CA GLY A 359 23.64 8.18 11.74
C GLY A 359 24.72 7.11 11.68
N GLY A 360 24.60 6.11 12.54
CA GLY A 360 25.38 4.87 12.50
C GLY A 360 24.55 3.74 13.07
N MET A 361 24.93 3.17 14.22
CA MET A 361 24.03 2.26 14.95
C MET A 361 22.86 3.01 15.57
N ASP A 362 23.15 4.20 16.11
CA ASP A 362 22.18 5.11 16.71
C ASP A 362 22.08 6.39 15.88
N PHE A 363 21.08 7.18 16.22
CA PHE A 363 20.77 8.47 15.61
C PHE A 363 21.07 9.60 16.61
N SER A 364 21.87 10.60 16.20
CA SER A 364 22.34 11.68 17.09
C SER A 364 22.29 13.07 16.44
N ARG A 365 22.17 14.11 17.26
CA ARG A 365 22.13 15.53 16.85
C ARG A 365 23.14 16.37 17.62
N SER A 366 23.76 17.32 16.93
CA SER A 366 24.53 18.43 17.50
C SER A 366 23.82 19.74 17.21
N THR A 367 23.90 20.70 18.13
CA THR A 367 23.38 22.07 17.96
C THR A 367 24.47 23.14 18.03
N ASN A 368 25.74 22.73 18.17
CA ASN A 368 26.91 23.61 18.33
C ASN A 368 27.96 23.39 17.22
N GLY A 369 27.50 22.92 16.06
CA GLY A 369 28.35 22.69 14.90
C GLY A 369 29.34 21.55 15.11
N GLY A 370 28.93 20.51 15.85
CA GLY A 370 29.62 19.23 15.92
C GLY A 370 30.69 19.10 17.01
N THR A 371 30.73 19.99 17.99
CA THR A 371 31.66 19.86 19.14
C THR A 371 31.13 18.94 20.23
N SER A 372 29.81 18.79 20.34
CA SER A 372 29.17 17.76 21.15
C SER A 372 27.87 17.28 20.49
N PHE A 373 27.42 16.08 20.87
CA PHE A 373 26.21 15.45 20.37
C PHE A 373 25.31 14.95 21.51
N SER A 374 24.01 14.93 21.25
CA SER A 374 22.98 14.25 22.02
C SER A 374 22.45 13.08 21.19
N LYS A 375 22.40 11.88 21.77
CA LYS A 375 21.71 10.73 21.18
C LYS A 375 20.21 11.00 21.19
N LEU A 376 19.55 10.82 20.05
CA LEU A 376 18.12 11.02 19.88
C LEU A 376 17.35 9.71 19.89
N ALA A 377 17.89 8.64 19.30
CA ALA A 377 17.27 7.32 19.30
C ALA A 377 18.29 6.22 19.64
N THR A 378 17.81 5.17 20.31
CA THR A 378 18.59 3.96 20.57
C THR A 378 17.97 2.77 19.84
N TRP A 379 18.75 2.09 18.99
CA TRP A 379 18.25 0.98 18.14
C TRP A 379 17.70 -0.23 18.91
N SER A 380 18.03 -0.37 20.19
CA SER A 380 17.59 -1.46 21.06
C SER A 380 16.41 -1.10 21.95
N SER A 381 15.81 0.09 21.75
CA SER A 381 14.68 0.59 22.53
C SER A 381 13.46 0.81 21.64
N PRO A 382 12.84 -0.26 21.10
CA PRO A 382 11.71 -0.15 20.16
C PRO A 382 10.43 0.45 20.75
N GLU A 383 10.36 0.62 22.07
CA GLU A 383 9.25 1.30 22.77
C GLU A 383 9.37 2.82 22.76
N ASP A 384 10.55 3.34 22.41
CA ASP A 384 10.77 4.77 22.37
C ASP A 384 10.10 5.37 21.13
N ARG A 385 9.37 6.46 21.29
CA ARG A 385 8.74 7.25 20.22
C ARG A 385 9.75 7.89 19.25
N SER A 386 11.03 7.87 19.62
CA SER A 386 12.16 8.22 18.76
C SER A 386 12.78 7.02 18.03
N TYR A 387 12.25 5.80 18.19
CA TYR A 387 12.86 4.58 17.67
C TYR A 387 13.20 4.64 16.18
N VAL A 388 14.47 4.42 15.88
CA VAL A 388 14.99 4.16 14.55
C VAL A 388 15.77 2.86 14.63
N HIS A 389 15.50 1.93 13.71
CA HIS A 389 16.26 0.68 13.65
C HIS A 389 17.75 0.96 13.40
N ALA A 390 18.61 0.07 13.89
CA ALA A 390 20.06 0.09 13.70
C ALA A 390 20.49 0.23 12.23
N ASP A 391 21.76 0.59 12.05
CA ASP A 391 22.49 0.58 10.78
C ASP A 391 21.95 1.61 9.78
N ILE A 392 22.06 2.88 10.15
CA ILE A 392 21.63 4.04 9.36
C ILE A 392 22.64 4.27 8.22
N GLU A 393 22.18 4.10 6.98
CA GLU A 393 22.99 4.26 5.77
C GLU A 393 22.79 5.60 5.06
N VAL A 394 21.61 6.22 5.19
CA VAL A 394 21.24 7.43 4.46
C VAL A 394 20.41 8.39 5.31
N MET A 395 20.70 9.68 5.21
CA MET A 395 19.95 10.76 5.87
C MET A 395 19.82 11.95 4.92
N GLN A 396 18.68 12.63 4.95
CA GLN A 396 18.43 13.87 4.20
C GLN A 396 17.68 14.86 5.07
N TYR A 397 18.06 16.14 5.01
CA TYR A 397 17.33 17.23 5.66
C TYR A 397 16.80 18.16 4.58
N ILE A 398 15.47 18.25 4.45
CA ILE A 398 14.79 18.92 3.34
C ILE A 398 13.66 19.77 3.91
N ASN A 399 13.76 21.09 3.77
CA ASN A 399 12.74 22.07 4.16
C ASN A 399 12.17 21.79 5.56
N GLY A 400 13.03 21.74 6.58
CA GLY A 400 12.68 21.49 7.98
C GLY A 400 12.43 20.02 8.36
N THR A 401 12.43 19.10 7.40
CA THR A 401 12.12 17.69 7.63
C THR A 401 13.34 16.80 7.48
N LEU A 402 13.56 15.93 8.47
CA LEU A 402 14.62 14.93 8.47
C LEU A 402 14.06 13.57 8.02
N TYR A 403 14.73 12.96 7.05
CA TYR A 403 14.49 11.57 6.62
C TYR A 403 15.70 10.70 6.98
N VAL A 404 15.43 9.48 7.44
CA VAL A 404 16.45 8.52 7.87
C VAL A 404 16.13 7.15 7.27
N GLY A 405 17.08 6.55 6.57
CA GLY A 405 17.00 5.17 6.08
C GLY A 405 17.95 4.26 6.85
N SER A 406 17.46 3.11 7.30
CA SER A 406 18.23 2.14 8.06
C SER A 406 17.92 0.70 7.66
N ASP A 407 18.50 -0.28 8.36
CA ASP A 407 18.27 -1.71 8.09
C ASP A 407 16.85 -2.20 8.47
N GLY A 408 16.04 -1.34 9.09
CA GLY A 408 14.64 -1.62 9.44
C GLY A 408 13.58 -0.81 8.70
N GLY A 409 13.97 0.20 7.90
CA GLY A 409 13.03 0.94 7.08
C GLY A 409 13.42 2.40 6.80
N ILE A 410 12.40 3.21 6.51
CA ILE A 410 12.50 4.66 6.32
C ILE A 410 11.67 5.40 7.37
N PHE A 411 12.30 6.39 8.01
CA PHE A 411 11.75 7.17 9.11
C PHE A 411 11.76 8.66 8.77
N ARG A 412 10.79 9.41 9.31
CA ARG A 412 10.66 10.86 9.14
C ARG A 412 10.52 11.58 10.47
N SER A 413 11.16 12.74 10.59
CA SER A 413 10.94 13.67 11.70
C SER A 413 10.74 15.10 11.20
N VAL A 414 9.66 15.72 11.66
CA VAL A 414 9.35 17.16 11.42
C VAL A 414 9.68 18.04 12.63
N ASN A 415 10.25 17.44 13.69
CA ASN A 415 10.54 18.12 14.95
C ASN A 415 12.00 17.91 15.38
N ARG A 416 12.91 18.01 14.40
CA ARG A 416 14.37 18.00 14.63
C ARG A 416 14.87 16.69 15.26
N GLY A 417 14.20 15.58 14.97
CA GLY A 417 14.54 14.25 15.45
C GLY A 417 14.06 13.90 16.86
N ASN A 418 13.25 14.76 17.51
CA ASN A 418 12.75 14.47 18.85
C ASN A 418 11.68 13.35 18.85
N ASN A 419 10.87 13.26 17.78
CA ASN A 419 10.00 12.12 17.48
C ASN A 419 10.22 11.68 16.03
N VAL A 420 10.01 10.40 15.75
CA VAL A 420 10.10 9.85 14.40
C VAL A 420 8.84 9.08 14.05
N THR A 421 8.43 9.17 12.79
CA THR A 421 7.37 8.35 12.20
C THR A 421 8.04 7.30 11.32
N ASP A 422 7.75 6.02 11.55
CA ASP A 422 8.14 4.93 10.65
C ASP A 422 7.22 4.96 9.42
N LEU A 423 7.75 5.45 8.30
CA LEU A 423 7.02 5.53 7.04
C LEU A 423 6.92 4.17 6.35
N SER A 424 7.69 3.17 6.77
CA SER A 424 7.68 1.82 6.19
C SER A 424 6.35 1.10 6.44
N GLN A 425 5.66 1.48 7.53
CA GLN A 425 4.35 0.94 7.93
C GLN A 425 3.25 1.18 6.88
N GLY A 426 3.46 2.07 5.90
CA GLY A 426 2.60 2.26 4.74
C GLY A 426 2.67 1.14 3.70
N GLY A 427 3.15 -0.06 4.04
CA GLY A 427 3.20 -1.22 3.14
C GLY A 427 4.51 -1.44 2.40
N LEU A 428 5.65 -1.02 2.96
CA LEU A 428 6.96 -1.23 2.34
C LEU A 428 7.44 -2.68 2.53
N GLY A 429 7.12 -3.57 1.58
CA GLY A 429 7.41 -5.00 1.62
C GLY A 429 8.86 -5.37 1.24
N ILE A 430 9.84 -5.05 2.10
CA ILE A 430 11.28 -5.20 1.79
C ILE A 430 12.07 -6.19 2.68
N LYS A 431 11.38 -7.08 3.41
CA LYS A 431 12.03 -7.98 4.39
C LYS A 431 12.85 -9.07 3.69
N GLN A 432 14.02 -9.39 4.26
CA GLN A 432 15.01 -10.32 3.70
C GLN A 432 15.03 -11.63 4.49
N TYR A 433 14.24 -12.62 4.06
CA TYR A 433 14.15 -13.91 4.73
C TYR A 433 15.33 -14.83 4.39
N TYR A 434 15.83 -15.57 5.39
CA TYR A 434 16.71 -16.72 5.17
C TYR A 434 15.89 -17.99 5.01
N ARG A 435 14.93 -18.21 5.92
CA ARG A 435 14.10 -19.42 6.01
C ARG A 435 12.67 -19.09 6.45
N ILE A 436 11.72 -19.92 6.04
CA ILE A 436 10.32 -19.85 6.45
C ILE A 436 9.82 -21.23 6.90
N GLY A 437 8.82 -21.26 7.78
CA GLY A 437 8.18 -22.49 8.23
C GLY A 437 6.66 -22.35 8.26
N ASN A 438 5.95 -23.27 7.60
CA ASN A 438 4.50 -23.30 7.57
C ASN A 438 3.92 -24.07 8.77
N SER A 439 2.78 -23.61 9.28
CA SER A 439 1.99 -24.41 10.22
C SER A 439 1.19 -25.47 9.46
N ALA A 440 1.24 -26.72 9.93
CA ALA A 440 0.38 -27.79 9.41
C ALA A 440 -1.06 -27.74 9.96
N THR A 441 -1.30 -26.97 11.03
CA THR A 441 -2.60 -26.91 11.73
C THR A 441 -3.35 -25.60 11.48
N ASP A 442 -2.73 -24.67 10.75
CA ASP A 442 -3.30 -23.36 10.44
C ASP A 442 -2.66 -22.83 9.15
N ALA A 443 -3.40 -22.93 8.04
CA ALA A 443 -2.88 -22.52 6.74
C ALA A 443 -2.47 -21.05 6.69
N ASN A 444 -3.01 -20.18 7.55
CA ASN A 444 -2.68 -18.76 7.58
C ASN A 444 -1.56 -18.42 8.57
N MET A 445 -0.84 -19.42 9.09
CA MET A 445 0.27 -19.22 10.02
C MET A 445 1.61 -19.62 9.41
N ILE A 446 2.53 -18.67 9.35
CA ILE A 446 3.90 -18.83 8.83
C ILE A 446 4.86 -18.17 9.81
N VAL A 447 5.98 -18.81 10.13
CA VAL A 447 7.11 -18.18 10.83
C VAL A 447 8.23 -17.94 9.84
N GLY A 448 8.95 -16.83 9.95
CA GLY A 448 10.08 -16.55 9.06
C GLY A 448 11.23 -15.83 9.77
N GLY A 449 12.45 -16.33 9.57
CA GLY A 449 13.67 -15.74 10.10
C GLY A 449 14.33 -14.84 9.06
N SER A 450 14.60 -13.59 9.42
CA SER A 450 15.07 -12.55 8.51
C SER A 450 16.38 -11.89 8.93
N GLN A 451 17.11 -11.35 7.95
CA GLN A 451 18.27 -10.52 8.19
C GLN A 451 17.89 -9.26 8.98
N ASP A 452 18.68 -8.97 10.01
CA ASP A 452 18.66 -7.77 10.89
C ASP A 452 17.34 -7.52 11.66
N ASN A 453 16.20 -7.99 11.15
CA ASN A 453 14.84 -7.69 11.58
C ASN A 453 14.17 -8.89 12.30
N GLY A 454 14.97 -9.81 12.83
CA GLY A 454 14.50 -10.90 13.68
C GLY A 454 13.68 -11.97 12.96
N THR A 455 12.89 -12.68 13.74
CA THR A 455 11.90 -13.68 13.31
C THR A 455 10.51 -13.16 13.58
N ASN A 456 9.64 -13.20 12.58
CA ASN A 456 8.26 -12.77 12.67
C ASN A 456 7.29 -13.88 12.27
N ILE A 457 6.03 -13.70 12.65
CA ILE A 457 4.97 -14.69 12.49
C ILE A 457 3.76 -14.04 11.82
N MET A 458 3.36 -14.58 10.68
CA MET A 458 2.05 -14.35 10.09
C MET A 458 1.02 -15.20 10.83
N TYR A 459 -0.16 -14.68 11.17
CA TYR A 459 -1.21 -15.42 11.87
C TYR A 459 -2.61 -14.83 11.65
N GLY A 460 -3.63 -15.64 11.99
CA GLY A 460 -5.04 -15.25 11.95
C GLY A 460 -5.62 -15.21 10.54
N SER A 461 -6.95 -15.14 10.44
CA SER A 461 -7.66 -15.06 9.15
C SER A 461 -7.25 -13.83 8.32
N SER A 462 -6.91 -12.73 9.00
CA SER A 462 -6.43 -11.50 8.36
C SER A 462 -4.93 -11.49 8.04
N ARG A 463 -4.21 -12.61 8.23
CA ARG A 463 -2.78 -12.78 7.88
C ARG A 463 -1.88 -11.65 8.43
N GLN A 464 -2.11 -11.25 9.68
CA GLN A 464 -1.36 -10.16 10.32
C GLN A 464 0.02 -10.64 10.76
N PHE A 465 0.99 -9.73 10.87
CA PHE A 465 2.35 -10.05 11.31
C PHE A 465 2.67 -9.53 12.70
N LYS A 466 3.39 -10.36 13.47
CA LYS A 466 3.95 -9.98 14.76
C LYS A 466 5.41 -10.40 14.90
N GLU A 467 6.19 -9.58 15.59
CA GLU A 467 7.63 -9.74 15.77
C GLU A 467 7.95 -10.53 17.05
N TRP A 468 8.59 -11.69 16.91
CA TRP A 468 8.81 -12.63 18.02
C TRP A 468 10.25 -12.62 18.56
N LEU A 469 11.24 -12.94 17.73
CA LEU A 469 12.64 -13.11 18.15
C LEU A 469 13.52 -12.06 17.49
N GLY A 470 14.41 -11.36 18.21
CA GLY A 470 15.29 -10.34 17.62
C GLY A 470 16.56 -10.91 16.95
N ALA A 471 17.52 -10.02 16.65
CA ALA A 471 18.77 -10.32 15.92
C ALA A 471 18.56 -10.64 14.42
N ASP A 472 19.48 -11.38 13.77
CA ASP A 472 19.16 -12.01 12.48
C ASP A 472 18.43 -13.30 12.83
N GLY A 473 17.16 -13.41 12.43
CA GLY A 473 16.42 -14.67 12.49
C GLY A 473 16.90 -15.62 11.39
N MET A 474 17.05 -16.89 11.71
CA MET A 474 17.58 -17.91 10.79
C MET A 474 16.54 -19.02 10.55
N GLU A 475 16.94 -20.28 10.74
CA GLU A 475 16.05 -21.44 10.62
C GLU A 475 14.95 -21.41 11.68
N CYS A 476 13.70 -21.66 11.27
CA CYS A 476 12.53 -21.61 12.15
C CYS A 476 11.38 -22.48 11.64
N PHE A 477 10.58 -23.04 12.55
CA PHE A 477 9.45 -23.90 12.19
C PHE A 477 8.40 -23.95 13.29
N ILE A 478 7.20 -24.41 12.92
CA ILE A 478 6.04 -24.56 13.81
C ILE A 478 5.80 -26.04 14.05
N ASP A 479 5.48 -26.42 15.30
CA ASP A 479 5.13 -27.81 15.62
C ASP A 479 3.90 -28.26 14.82
N HIS A 480 4.03 -29.37 14.11
CA HIS A 480 3.06 -29.82 13.11
C HIS A 480 1.77 -30.41 13.74
N LYS A 481 1.69 -30.50 15.07
CA LYS A 481 0.48 -30.85 15.83
C LYS A 481 0.01 -29.75 16.77
N ASN A 482 0.82 -28.70 17.02
CA ASN A 482 0.46 -27.62 17.93
C ASN A 482 1.05 -26.28 17.48
N LYS A 483 0.23 -25.45 16.82
CA LYS A 483 0.64 -24.12 16.35
C LYS A 483 1.17 -23.15 17.42
N ASN A 484 0.89 -23.40 18.70
CA ASN A 484 1.43 -22.57 19.78
C ASN A 484 2.90 -22.86 20.08
N VAL A 485 3.44 -23.99 19.61
CA VAL A 485 4.84 -24.35 19.80
C VAL A 485 5.63 -23.96 18.56
N ILE A 486 6.52 -22.99 18.71
CA ILE A 486 7.35 -22.44 17.62
C ILE A 486 8.81 -22.57 18.02
N TYR A 487 9.63 -22.93 17.05
CA TYR A 487 11.08 -23.07 17.19
C TYR A 487 11.76 -22.07 16.27
N GLY A 488 12.85 -21.48 16.74
CA GLY A 488 13.59 -20.49 15.98
C GLY A 488 15.06 -20.47 16.37
N THR A 489 15.89 -20.01 15.44
CA THR A 489 17.32 -19.82 15.65
C THR A 489 17.74 -18.40 15.30
N VAL A 490 18.82 -17.94 15.93
CA VAL A 490 19.59 -16.78 15.46
C VAL A 490 20.96 -17.24 14.96
N GLN A 491 21.80 -16.29 14.49
CA GLN A 491 23.12 -16.59 13.91
C GLN A 491 23.88 -17.67 14.69
N PHE A 492 24.55 -18.57 13.97
CA PHE A 492 25.40 -19.63 14.55
C PHE A 492 24.67 -20.66 15.42
N GLY A 493 23.34 -20.74 15.30
CA GLY A 493 22.54 -21.83 15.86
C GLY A 493 22.25 -21.70 17.34
N SER A 494 22.07 -20.47 17.84
CA SER A 494 21.48 -20.29 19.17
C SER A 494 19.97 -20.55 19.08
N LEU A 495 19.48 -21.46 19.94
CA LEU A 495 18.15 -22.05 19.83
C LEU A 495 17.15 -21.35 20.77
N TYR A 496 15.93 -21.13 20.27
CA TYR A 496 14.81 -20.54 21.01
C TYR A 496 13.53 -21.33 20.77
N LYS A 497 12.60 -21.21 21.72
CA LYS A 497 11.28 -21.85 21.65
C LYS A 497 10.21 -20.92 22.20
N SER A 498 9.04 -20.93 21.60
CA SER A 498 7.82 -20.36 22.16
C SER A 498 6.80 -21.46 22.38
N THR A 499 5.97 -21.34 23.41
CA THR A 499 4.85 -22.25 23.70
C THR A 499 3.49 -21.53 23.71
N ASN A 500 3.47 -20.26 23.30
CA ASN A 500 2.28 -19.41 23.25
C ASN A 500 2.14 -18.71 21.88
N GLY A 501 2.57 -19.38 20.82
CA GLY A 501 2.43 -18.88 19.44
C GLY A 501 3.28 -17.65 19.15
N GLY A 502 4.43 -17.49 19.81
CA GLY A 502 5.35 -16.37 19.59
C GLY A 502 4.99 -15.07 20.33
N ASN A 503 4.12 -15.14 21.34
CA ASN A 503 3.82 -13.98 22.18
C ASN A 503 4.94 -13.68 23.18
N SER A 504 5.74 -14.68 23.54
CA SER A 504 6.97 -14.50 24.30
C SER A 504 8.11 -15.38 23.80
N ILE A 505 9.33 -14.93 24.06
CA ILE A 505 10.56 -15.70 23.86
C ILE A 505 10.74 -16.63 25.06
N GLY A 506 10.82 -17.94 24.81
CA GLY A 506 11.20 -18.95 25.78
C GLY A 506 12.55 -19.59 25.45
N SER A 507 13.04 -20.42 26.36
CA SER A 507 14.32 -21.12 26.22
C SER A 507 14.15 -22.58 25.80
N ILE A 508 15.18 -23.11 25.16
CA ILE A 508 15.35 -24.52 24.81
C ILE A 508 16.80 -24.88 25.10
N SER A 509 17.05 -26.11 25.55
CA SER A 509 18.43 -26.54 25.80
C SER A 509 19.18 -26.78 24.48
N LYS A 510 20.50 -26.64 24.51
CA LYS A 510 21.40 -26.98 23.41
C LYS A 510 22.19 -28.26 23.71
N PRO A 511 22.60 -29.04 22.69
CA PRO A 511 23.37 -30.28 22.88
C PRO A 511 24.76 -30.07 23.53
N GLY A 512 25.30 -28.86 23.43
CA GLY A 512 26.59 -28.50 24.03
C GLY A 512 26.98 -27.06 23.71
N ASN A 513 28.19 -26.64 24.09
CA ASN A 513 28.68 -25.30 23.80
C ASN A 513 29.30 -25.19 22.40
N PHE A 514 28.46 -25.41 21.38
CA PHE A 514 28.87 -25.42 19.96
C PHE A 514 28.40 -24.15 19.24
N SER A 515 29.01 -23.90 18.08
CA SER A 515 28.66 -22.83 17.14
C SER A 515 28.43 -23.47 15.76
N GLY A 516 27.27 -23.24 15.17
CA GLY A 516 26.90 -23.78 13.86
C GLY A 516 27.35 -22.89 12.70
N GLU A 517 26.86 -23.21 11.50
CA GLU A 517 26.94 -22.33 10.33
C GLU A 517 26.11 -21.04 10.51
N TRP A 518 26.31 -20.05 9.62
CA TRP A 518 25.58 -18.77 9.67
C TRP A 518 24.06 -18.99 9.79
N VAL A 519 23.51 -19.83 8.92
CA VAL A 519 22.19 -20.48 9.07
C VAL A 519 22.46 -21.91 9.50
N THR A 520 22.05 -22.28 10.71
CA THR A 520 22.28 -23.62 11.26
C THR A 520 21.06 -24.50 10.98
N PRO A 521 21.22 -25.67 10.34
CA PRO A 521 20.11 -26.57 10.10
C PRO A 521 19.44 -26.98 11.41
N PHE A 522 18.13 -26.76 11.50
CA PHE A 522 17.32 -27.08 12.67
C PHE A 522 15.91 -27.45 12.21
N MET A 523 15.48 -28.69 12.43
CA MET A 523 14.16 -29.14 12.00
C MET A 523 13.52 -30.10 12.99
N MET A 524 12.21 -30.27 12.88
CA MET A 524 11.42 -31.27 13.58
C MET A 524 11.29 -32.53 12.73
N ASP A 525 11.18 -33.69 13.37
CA ASP A 525 10.82 -34.93 12.68
C ASP A 525 9.43 -34.78 12.02
N PRO A 526 9.28 -35.09 10.72
CA PRO A 526 8.03 -34.87 9.99
C PRO A 526 6.90 -35.84 10.41
N ILE A 527 7.19 -36.88 11.20
CA ILE A 527 6.22 -37.87 11.69
C ILE A 527 5.98 -37.70 13.20
N ASN A 528 7.06 -37.50 13.98
CA ASN A 528 7.00 -37.40 15.44
C ASN A 528 7.40 -36.00 15.94
N ASN A 529 6.42 -35.13 16.17
CA ASN A 529 6.62 -33.77 16.67
C ASN A 529 7.34 -33.62 18.03
N LYS A 530 7.60 -34.71 18.77
CA LYS A 530 8.46 -34.67 19.98
C LYS A 530 9.94 -34.73 19.65
N LYS A 531 10.31 -35.16 18.44
CA LYS A 531 11.69 -35.27 17.98
C LYS A 531 12.12 -34.05 17.20
N ILE A 532 13.24 -33.46 17.59
CA ILE A 532 13.87 -32.32 16.90
C ILE A 532 15.36 -32.58 16.68
N TYR A 533 15.90 -32.01 15.61
CA TYR A 533 17.26 -32.27 15.11
C TYR A 533 17.98 -30.96 14.83
N VAL A 534 19.22 -30.83 15.29
CA VAL A 534 20.08 -29.66 15.02
C VAL A 534 21.45 -30.11 14.52
N GLY A 535 21.94 -29.44 13.48
CA GLY A 535 23.23 -29.74 12.85
C GLY A 535 24.31 -28.75 13.25
N TYR A 536 25.28 -29.19 14.04
CA TYR A 536 26.53 -28.46 14.28
C TYR A 536 27.66 -29.16 13.51
N ARG A 537 28.82 -29.43 14.15
CA ARG A 537 29.84 -30.35 13.60
C ARG A 537 29.37 -31.80 13.53
N ASP A 538 28.29 -32.09 14.24
CA ASP A 538 27.59 -33.35 14.34
C ASP A 538 26.08 -33.11 14.25
N LEU A 539 25.33 -34.15 13.89
CA LEU A 539 23.87 -34.14 13.98
C LEU A 539 23.44 -34.58 15.38
N TYR A 540 22.64 -33.76 16.05
CA TYR A 540 22.07 -34.09 17.35
C TYR A 540 20.54 -34.20 17.28
N ARG A 541 19.97 -35.15 18.03
CA ARG A 541 18.53 -35.35 18.16
C ARG A 541 18.09 -35.21 19.62
N SER A 542 17.02 -34.48 19.87
CA SER A 542 16.25 -34.55 21.12
C SER A 542 14.95 -35.30 20.88
N ASN A 543 14.55 -36.17 21.81
CA ASN A 543 13.31 -36.96 21.73
C ASN A 543 12.13 -36.36 22.51
N ASN A 544 12.29 -35.18 23.13
CA ASN A 544 11.27 -34.56 23.97
C ASN A 544 11.20 -33.03 23.80
N GLY A 545 11.35 -32.56 22.56
CA GLY A 545 11.18 -31.16 22.20
C GLY A 545 12.25 -30.22 22.76
N GLY A 546 13.45 -30.73 23.05
CA GLY A 546 14.63 -29.95 23.44
C GLY A 546 14.79 -29.72 24.95
N SER A 547 14.21 -30.58 25.78
CA SER A 547 14.34 -30.48 27.25
C SER A 547 15.80 -30.69 27.68
N ARG A 548 16.21 -30.13 28.82
CA ARG A 548 17.60 -30.23 29.30
C ARG A 548 18.05 -31.69 29.41
N GLY A 549 19.23 -32.00 28.85
CA GLY A 549 19.82 -33.35 28.89
C GLY A 549 19.24 -34.35 27.86
N SER A 550 18.35 -33.91 26.97
CA SER A 550 17.66 -34.82 26.03
C SER A 550 18.37 -35.07 24.71
N TRP A 551 19.50 -34.41 24.46
CA TRP A 551 20.18 -34.45 23.17
C TRP A 551 21.13 -35.64 23.05
N SER A 552 21.07 -36.37 21.95
CA SER A 552 21.98 -37.46 21.60
C SER A 552 22.67 -37.19 20.26
N ASN A 553 23.97 -37.44 20.18
CA ASN A 553 24.75 -37.33 18.95
C ASN A 553 24.49 -38.56 18.05
N LEU A 554 24.06 -38.35 16.81
CA LEU A 554 23.75 -39.40 15.84
C LEU A 554 24.89 -39.69 14.85
N THR A 555 25.93 -38.86 14.80
CA THR A 555 27.03 -38.94 13.83
C THR A 555 28.38 -39.15 14.51
N SER A 556 28.40 -39.52 15.80
CA SER A 556 29.63 -39.74 16.57
C SER A 556 30.56 -40.81 15.97
N ASN A 557 30.05 -41.68 15.11
CA ASN A 557 30.77 -42.75 14.43
C ASN A 557 31.31 -42.37 13.03
N ILE A 558 31.07 -41.15 12.54
CA ILE A 558 31.57 -40.67 11.25
C ILE A 558 32.25 -39.30 11.37
N ASN A 559 33.13 -38.97 10.41
CA ASN A 559 33.78 -37.66 10.36
C ASN A 559 33.20 -36.79 9.24
N LEU A 560 32.40 -35.80 9.64
CA LEU A 560 31.75 -34.85 8.72
C LEU A 560 32.71 -33.76 8.22
N GLY A 561 33.82 -33.50 8.90
CA GLY A 561 34.86 -32.54 8.48
C GLY A 561 34.57 -31.06 8.80
N GLY A 562 33.32 -30.67 9.02
CA GLY A 562 32.91 -29.28 9.26
C GLY A 562 31.56 -29.16 9.94
N ASN A 563 31.04 -27.93 10.07
CA ASN A 563 29.65 -27.73 10.46
C ASN A 563 28.72 -28.15 9.32
N LEU A 564 27.56 -28.71 9.65
CA LEU A 564 26.54 -29.05 8.67
C LEU A 564 25.94 -27.80 8.04
N ASP A 565 25.83 -27.79 6.72
CA ASP A 565 25.23 -26.71 5.93
C ASP A 565 23.73 -26.94 5.69
N GLU A 566 23.30 -28.22 5.62
CA GLU A 566 21.91 -28.59 5.31
C GLU A 566 21.53 -29.97 5.88
N MET A 567 20.24 -30.18 6.14
CA MET A 567 19.69 -31.51 6.43
C MET A 567 18.28 -31.71 5.88
N ALA A 568 17.89 -32.96 5.65
CA ALA A 568 16.51 -33.32 5.33
C ALA A 568 16.13 -34.67 5.94
N ILE A 569 14.90 -34.79 6.44
CA ILE A 569 14.31 -36.04 6.95
C ILE A 569 13.12 -36.40 6.07
N ALA A 570 13.07 -37.64 5.58
CA ALA A 570 11.99 -38.06 4.68
C ALA A 570 10.64 -38.16 5.41
N LYS A 571 9.62 -37.49 4.89
CA LYS A 571 8.25 -37.52 5.43
C LYS A 571 7.60 -38.90 5.31
N SER A 572 7.88 -39.60 4.20
CA SER A 572 7.38 -40.97 3.92
C SER A 572 8.00 -42.04 4.83
N ASN A 573 9.22 -41.83 5.32
CA ASN A 573 9.88 -42.73 6.28
C ASN A 573 11.03 -42.01 7.00
N ASN A 574 10.80 -41.57 8.23
CA ASN A 574 11.76 -40.80 9.01
C ASN A 574 13.04 -41.57 9.42
N ASN A 575 13.20 -42.85 9.05
CA ASN A 575 14.51 -43.52 9.12
C ASN A 575 15.50 -42.99 8.08
N TYR A 576 15.01 -42.37 7.01
CA TYR A 576 15.85 -41.77 5.99
C TYR A 576 16.17 -40.33 6.37
N ILE A 577 17.44 -40.09 6.67
CA ILE A 577 17.97 -38.75 6.98
C ILE A 577 19.16 -38.49 6.07
N TYR A 578 19.18 -37.31 5.48
CA TYR A 578 20.25 -36.80 4.63
C TYR A 578 20.87 -35.57 5.30
N ILE A 579 22.19 -35.49 5.33
CA ILE A 579 22.94 -34.34 5.88
C ILE A 579 24.03 -33.93 4.90
N ALA A 580 24.32 -32.63 4.81
CA ALA A 580 25.39 -32.11 3.96
C ALA A 580 26.39 -31.23 4.70
N GLN A 581 27.64 -31.32 4.24
CA GLN A 581 28.75 -30.44 4.58
C GLN A 581 29.50 -30.13 3.29
N GLU A 582 29.47 -28.88 2.85
CA GLU A 582 29.93 -28.41 1.54
C GLU A 582 29.44 -29.31 0.40
N GLY A 583 30.34 -29.96 -0.35
CA GLY A 583 30.02 -30.87 -1.45
C GLY A 583 29.84 -32.33 -1.03
N ARG A 584 29.79 -32.63 0.28
CA ARG A 584 29.66 -33.98 0.82
C ARG A 584 28.27 -34.21 1.39
N VAL A 585 27.68 -35.36 1.09
CA VAL A 585 26.34 -35.75 1.57
C VAL A 585 26.42 -37.13 2.19
N TRP A 586 25.78 -37.30 3.34
CA TRP A 586 25.61 -38.59 3.98
C TRP A 586 24.13 -38.92 4.12
N ARG A 587 23.82 -40.20 4.00
CA ARG A 587 22.50 -40.76 4.21
C ARG A 587 22.55 -41.84 5.27
N THR A 588 21.56 -41.87 6.16
CA THR A 588 21.19 -43.06 6.93
C THR A 588 19.84 -43.60 6.46
N LYS A 589 19.63 -44.93 6.55
CA LYS A 589 18.34 -45.61 6.34
C LYS A 589 17.75 -46.18 7.65
N ASN A 590 18.35 -45.85 8.79
CA ASN A 590 17.95 -46.31 10.13
C ASN A 590 18.09 -45.19 11.18
N GLY A 591 17.83 -43.94 10.77
CA GLY A 591 18.03 -42.72 11.56
C GLY A 591 17.26 -42.64 12.89
N GLN A 592 16.29 -43.54 13.12
CA GLN A 592 15.57 -43.62 14.37
C GLN A 592 16.31 -44.45 15.44
N ASN A 593 17.31 -45.25 15.05
CA ASN A 593 18.18 -45.96 15.99
C ASN A 593 19.00 -44.99 16.85
N ASN A 594 19.50 -45.45 18.00
CA ASN A 594 20.37 -44.64 18.86
C ASN A 594 21.77 -44.42 18.25
N ASN A 595 22.25 -45.39 17.46
CA ASN A 595 23.52 -45.34 16.74
C ASN A 595 23.27 -45.70 15.27
N PRO A 596 22.76 -44.77 14.45
CA PRO A 596 22.47 -45.04 13.05
C PRO A 596 23.75 -45.31 12.23
N THR A 597 23.57 -46.03 11.13
CA THR A 597 24.64 -46.26 10.14
C THR A 597 24.52 -45.24 9.03
N TRP A 598 25.65 -44.65 8.65
CA TRP A 598 25.71 -43.58 7.65
C TRP A 598 26.55 -44.02 6.44
N THR A 599 26.09 -43.64 5.25
CA THR A 599 26.78 -43.86 3.96
C THR A 599 27.00 -42.52 3.29
N GLU A 600 28.23 -42.22 2.89
CA GLU A 600 28.53 -41.06 2.05
C GLU A 600 28.04 -41.30 0.61
N VAL A 601 27.32 -40.33 0.05
CA VAL A 601 26.61 -40.39 -1.24
C VAL A 601 26.93 -39.15 -2.10
N SER A 602 28.21 -38.75 -2.11
CA SER A 602 28.72 -37.48 -2.66
C SER A 602 29.14 -37.54 -4.14
N ASN A 603 28.66 -38.50 -4.94
CA ASN A 603 29.08 -38.69 -6.33
C ASN A 603 28.44 -37.67 -7.30
N PHE A 604 28.62 -36.38 -7.00
CA PHE A 604 28.23 -35.22 -7.80
C PHE A 604 29.27 -34.09 -7.62
N ARG A 605 29.06 -32.95 -8.29
CA ARG A 605 29.96 -31.77 -8.19
C ARG A 605 29.22 -30.55 -7.68
N GLY A 606 29.93 -29.72 -6.90
CA GLY A 606 29.42 -28.46 -6.32
C GLY A 606 29.16 -28.59 -4.83
N ASN A 607 29.04 -27.46 -4.15
CA ASN A 607 28.61 -27.42 -2.74
C ASN A 607 27.09 -27.44 -2.68
N VAL A 608 26.53 -28.10 -1.68
CA VAL A 608 25.09 -28.22 -1.44
C VAL A 608 24.54 -26.91 -0.86
N ASN A 609 23.49 -26.40 -1.49
CA ASN A 609 22.72 -25.25 -1.00
C ASN A 609 21.40 -25.68 -0.33
N PHE A 610 20.83 -26.81 -0.76
CA PHE A 610 19.56 -27.34 -0.24
C PHE A 610 19.38 -28.81 -0.58
N ILE A 611 18.65 -29.55 0.26
CA ILE A 611 18.25 -30.95 0.04
C ILE A 611 16.72 -31.03 0.15
N ALA A 612 16.07 -31.64 -0.83
CA ALA A 612 14.64 -31.96 -0.77
C ALA A 612 14.45 -33.48 -0.92
N VAL A 613 13.57 -34.07 -0.11
CA VAL A 613 13.19 -35.48 -0.23
C VAL A 613 11.72 -35.55 -0.63
N ASP A 614 11.39 -36.42 -1.57
CA ASP A 614 10.03 -36.63 -2.04
C ASP A 614 9.12 -37.06 -0.86
N PRO A 615 7.96 -36.39 -0.67
CA PRO A 615 7.06 -36.66 0.44
C PRO A 615 6.50 -38.09 0.45
N ASN A 616 6.47 -38.77 -0.70
CA ASN A 616 5.93 -40.11 -0.91
C ASN A 616 7.01 -41.19 -1.07
N ASN A 617 8.24 -40.82 -1.41
CA ASN A 617 9.33 -41.78 -1.63
C ASN A 617 10.65 -41.35 -0.96
N PRO A 618 11.11 -42.04 0.11
CA PRO A 618 12.31 -41.64 0.84
C PRO A 618 13.61 -41.86 0.05
N GLU A 619 13.57 -42.58 -1.07
CA GLU A 619 14.70 -42.81 -1.97
C GLU A 619 14.79 -41.78 -3.12
N ARG A 620 13.73 -41.02 -3.38
CA ARG A 620 13.76 -39.93 -4.35
C ARG A 620 14.17 -38.63 -3.65
N VAL A 621 15.33 -38.12 -4.01
CA VAL A 621 15.97 -36.97 -3.35
C VAL A 621 16.57 -36.03 -4.40
N ALA A 622 16.44 -34.73 -4.20
CA ALA A 622 17.03 -33.70 -5.04
C ALA A 622 17.95 -32.78 -4.24
N ILE A 623 18.99 -32.28 -4.92
CA ILE A 623 19.98 -31.37 -4.36
C ILE A 623 20.10 -30.13 -5.25
N ALA A 624 20.04 -28.95 -4.64
CA ALA A 624 20.47 -27.71 -5.25
C ALA A 624 21.95 -27.51 -4.92
N ALA A 625 22.79 -27.30 -5.93
CA ALA A 625 24.23 -27.17 -5.77
C ALA A 625 24.81 -26.01 -6.58
N THR A 626 25.98 -25.53 -6.14
CA THR A 626 26.69 -24.42 -6.79
C THR A 626 27.05 -24.71 -8.26
N GLY A 627 27.22 -23.65 -9.04
CA GLY A 627 27.39 -23.73 -10.50
C GLY A 627 26.09 -24.02 -11.25
N SER A 628 24.96 -23.57 -10.70
CA SER A 628 23.61 -23.68 -11.30
C SER A 628 23.15 -25.12 -11.47
N ARG A 629 23.51 -26.01 -10.53
CA ARG A 629 23.27 -27.44 -10.68
C ARG A 629 22.08 -27.87 -9.83
N VAL A 630 21.26 -28.73 -10.40
CA VAL A 630 20.22 -29.46 -9.68
C VAL A 630 20.47 -30.93 -9.96
N TYR A 631 20.61 -31.73 -8.91
CA TYR A 631 20.78 -33.18 -9.03
C TYR A 631 19.55 -33.89 -8.52
N LEU A 632 19.16 -34.97 -9.21
CA LEU A 632 18.09 -35.87 -8.80
C LEU A 632 18.67 -37.28 -8.62
N SER A 633 18.27 -37.94 -7.54
CA SER A 633 18.49 -39.36 -7.32
C SER A 633 17.16 -40.05 -7.07
N ILE A 634 17.02 -41.27 -7.59
CA ILE A 634 15.85 -42.15 -7.39
C ILE A 634 16.20 -43.40 -6.57
N ASN A 635 17.43 -43.47 -6.04
CA ASN A 635 17.98 -44.62 -5.31
C ASN A 635 18.73 -44.19 -4.05
N ALA A 636 18.15 -43.20 -3.35
CA ALA A 636 18.62 -42.65 -2.10
C ALA A 636 20.04 -42.06 -2.18
N GLY A 637 20.42 -41.45 -3.30
CA GLY A 637 21.73 -40.82 -3.50
C GLY A 637 22.85 -41.76 -3.94
N ASN A 638 22.59 -43.05 -4.19
CA ASN A 638 23.64 -43.94 -4.72
C ASN A 638 24.14 -43.47 -6.10
N THR A 639 23.25 -42.89 -6.92
CA THR A 639 23.59 -42.22 -8.18
C THR A 639 22.83 -40.90 -8.31
N TRP A 640 23.47 -39.90 -8.91
CA TRP A 640 22.89 -38.58 -9.17
C TRP A 640 22.87 -38.25 -10.66
N VAL A 641 21.75 -37.72 -11.13
CA VAL A 641 21.59 -37.18 -12.48
C VAL A 641 21.51 -35.67 -12.39
N ASN A 642 22.40 -34.95 -13.09
CA ASN A 642 22.31 -33.50 -13.19
C ASN A 642 21.17 -33.11 -14.14
N ILE A 643 20.11 -32.54 -13.59
CA ILE A 643 18.93 -32.10 -14.32
C ILE A 643 18.91 -30.59 -14.56
N LYS A 644 20.06 -29.90 -14.52
CA LYS A 644 20.18 -28.45 -14.82
C LYS A 644 19.46 -28.03 -16.10
N ARG A 645 19.63 -28.80 -17.19
CA ARG A 645 18.98 -28.58 -18.49
C ARG A 645 19.10 -27.10 -18.96
N ASN A 646 17.99 -26.40 -19.14
CA ASN A 646 17.91 -25.03 -19.63
C ASN A 646 17.98 -23.94 -18.54
N LEU A 647 18.16 -24.27 -17.25
CA LEU A 647 18.23 -23.25 -16.20
C LEU A 647 19.36 -22.23 -16.48
N PRO A 648 19.15 -20.94 -16.16
CA PRO A 648 20.18 -19.90 -16.30
C PRO A 648 21.45 -20.26 -15.52
N ASN A 649 22.62 -19.77 -15.94
CA ASN A 649 23.88 -19.96 -15.20
C ASN A 649 23.99 -19.07 -13.95
N ILE A 650 22.91 -19.01 -13.17
CA ILE A 650 22.81 -18.39 -11.85
C ILE A 650 22.54 -19.48 -10.79
N SER A 651 22.70 -19.17 -9.52
CA SER A 651 22.67 -20.20 -8.48
C SER A 651 21.26 -20.74 -8.17
N ALA A 652 21.18 -22.06 -7.98
CA ALA A 652 20.03 -22.77 -7.41
C ALA A 652 20.11 -22.71 -5.87
N GLN A 653 19.03 -22.27 -5.22
CA GLN A 653 19.01 -21.92 -3.81
C GLN A 653 18.24 -22.90 -2.94
N CYS A 654 17.04 -23.29 -3.36
CA CYS A 654 16.12 -24.12 -2.58
C CYS A 654 15.29 -25.00 -3.50
N LEU A 655 14.74 -26.09 -2.96
CA LEU A 655 13.97 -27.08 -3.71
C LEU A 655 12.83 -27.60 -2.85
N VAL A 656 11.71 -27.96 -3.49
CA VAL A 656 10.62 -28.69 -2.82
C VAL A 656 9.92 -29.61 -3.84
N PHE A 657 9.63 -30.84 -3.41
CA PHE A 657 8.84 -31.79 -4.19
C PHE A 657 7.36 -31.59 -3.94
N ASP A 658 6.56 -31.72 -5.00
CA ASP A 658 5.13 -31.93 -4.89
C ASP A 658 4.81 -33.37 -4.45
N ASP A 659 3.60 -33.61 -3.95
CA ASP A 659 3.10 -34.93 -3.52
C ASP A 659 2.17 -35.61 -4.55
N THR A 660 2.08 -35.06 -5.77
CA THR A 660 1.30 -35.63 -6.86
C THR A 660 2.05 -36.74 -7.62
N SER A 661 1.31 -37.60 -8.31
CA SER A 661 1.89 -38.69 -9.13
C SER A 661 2.72 -38.21 -10.32
N ALA A 662 2.57 -36.94 -10.72
CA ALA A 662 3.39 -36.31 -11.75
C ALA A 662 4.84 -36.08 -11.28
N ASN A 663 5.09 -36.19 -9.98
CA ASN A 663 6.39 -35.99 -9.34
C ASN A 663 7.01 -34.61 -9.64
N GLY A 664 6.20 -33.56 -9.47
CA GLY A 664 6.65 -32.18 -9.65
C GLY A 664 7.80 -31.81 -8.70
N LEU A 665 8.75 -31.03 -9.21
CA LEU A 665 9.86 -30.45 -8.46
C LEU A 665 9.96 -28.96 -8.76
N TYR A 666 9.93 -28.14 -7.72
CA TYR A 666 10.14 -26.70 -7.81
C TYR A 666 11.57 -26.37 -7.36
N VAL A 667 12.22 -25.45 -8.08
CA VAL A 667 13.53 -24.89 -7.71
C VAL A 667 13.43 -23.38 -7.59
N GLY A 668 13.88 -22.87 -6.45
CA GLY A 668 14.13 -21.44 -6.27
C GLY A 668 15.55 -21.10 -6.71
N MET A 669 15.69 -20.06 -7.51
CA MET A 669 16.96 -19.55 -8.06
C MET A 669 17.22 -18.12 -7.57
N GLN A 670 18.35 -17.52 -8.00
CA GLN A 670 18.62 -16.10 -7.74
C GLN A 670 17.64 -15.12 -8.41
N SER A 671 16.75 -15.60 -9.29
CA SER A 671 15.84 -14.78 -10.09
C SER A 671 14.43 -15.38 -10.20
N GLY A 672 13.90 -15.93 -9.10
CA GLY A 672 12.56 -16.54 -9.06
C GLY A 672 12.54 -18.07 -9.01
N VAL A 673 11.34 -18.63 -9.20
CA VAL A 673 11.00 -20.05 -9.07
C VAL A 673 10.76 -20.70 -10.44
N TYR A 674 11.16 -21.96 -10.58
CA TYR A 674 10.99 -22.77 -11.78
C TYR A 674 10.43 -24.15 -11.42
N TYR A 675 9.71 -24.76 -12.35
CA TYR A 675 9.06 -26.06 -12.21
C TYR A 675 9.56 -27.06 -13.25
N ILE A 676 9.63 -28.33 -12.85
CA ILE A 676 9.79 -29.47 -13.74
C ILE A 676 9.04 -30.69 -13.19
N ASN A 677 8.76 -31.66 -14.05
CA ASN A 677 8.24 -32.96 -13.66
C ASN A 677 8.75 -34.04 -14.63
N ASP A 678 8.32 -35.29 -14.46
CA ASP A 678 8.82 -36.42 -15.25
C ASP A 678 8.38 -36.35 -16.73
N ALA A 679 7.33 -35.59 -17.06
CA ALA A 679 6.84 -35.41 -18.43
C ALA A 679 7.54 -34.26 -19.19
N LEU A 680 8.21 -33.35 -18.49
CA LEU A 680 8.85 -32.18 -19.10
C LEU A 680 10.33 -32.44 -19.40
N ASN A 681 10.79 -31.95 -20.56
CA ASN A 681 12.21 -32.02 -20.97
C ASN A 681 13.05 -30.85 -20.47
N ASN A 682 12.42 -29.72 -20.13
CA ASN A 682 13.07 -28.48 -19.71
C ASN A 682 12.35 -27.87 -18.51
N TRP A 683 13.08 -27.12 -17.69
CA TRP A 683 12.50 -26.30 -16.63
C TRP A 683 11.64 -25.20 -17.21
N THR A 684 10.53 -24.93 -16.54
CA THR A 684 9.56 -23.90 -16.88
C THR A 684 9.58 -22.81 -15.80
N PRO A 685 9.63 -21.51 -16.13
CA PRO A 685 9.42 -20.45 -15.16
C PRO A 685 8.08 -20.61 -14.45
N PHE A 686 8.11 -20.56 -13.13
CA PHE A 686 6.93 -20.63 -12.27
C PHE A 686 6.93 -19.38 -11.38
N SER A 687 6.98 -18.21 -12.01
CA SER A 687 7.24 -16.91 -11.36
C SER A 687 6.29 -15.81 -11.83
N THR A 688 5.14 -16.15 -12.39
CA THR A 688 4.13 -15.15 -12.78
C THR A 688 3.70 -14.35 -11.56
N ASN A 689 3.76 -13.02 -11.65
CA ASN A 689 3.52 -12.06 -10.56
C ASN A 689 4.53 -12.11 -9.39
N LEU A 690 5.57 -12.96 -9.46
CA LEU A 690 6.68 -12.94 -8.50
C LEU A 690 7.76 -11.96 -8.99
N PRO A 691 8.28 -11.06 -8.13
CA PRO A 691 9.41 -10.21 -8.50
C PRO A 691 10.66 -11.05 -8.87
N ASN A 692 11.56 -10.49 -9.68
CA ASN A 692 12.86 -11.10 -10.05
C ASN A 692 13.86 -11.10 -8.87
N VAL A 693 13.44 -11.70 -7.75
CA VAL A 693 14.11 -11.70 -6.46
C VAL A 693 14.80 -13.03 -6.20
N GLN A 694 15.86 -12.98 -5.40
CA GLN A 694 16.51 -14.18 -4.89
C GLN A 694 15.56 -14.91 -3.93
N THR A 695 15.24 -16.16 -4.26
CA THR A 695 14.40 -17.03 -3.43
C THR A 695 15.27 -17.80 -2.45
N SER A 696 15.10 -17.59 -1.15
CA SER A 696 15.96 -18.22 -0.14
C SER A 696 15.44 -19.58 0.31
N ASP A 697 14.11 -19.76 0.25
CA ASP A 697 13.44 -20.93 0.79
C ASP A 697 12.09 -21.20 0.12
N LEU A 698 11.69 -22.46 0.03
CA LEU A 698 10.44 -22.91 -0.58
C LEU A 698 9.75 -23.93 0.31
N GLU A 699 8.46 -23.71 0.57
CA GLU A 699 7.66 -24.57 1.43
C GLU A 699 6.29 -24.85 0.79
N ILE A 700 5.80 -26.08 0.89
CA ILE A 700 4.47 -26.46 0.40
C ILE A 700 3.52 -26.68 1.58
N HIS A 701 2.38 -25.99 1.56
CA HIS A 701 1.25 -26.31 2.41
C HIS A 701 0.33 -27.30 1.67
N TYR A 702 0.67 -28.59 1.75
CA TYR A 702 0.04 -29.67 0.97
C TYR A 702 -1.49 -29.71 1.11
N ALA A 703 -2.02 -29.50 2.32
CA ALA A 703 -3.46 -29.58 2.58
C ALA A 703 -4.28 -28.53 1.81
N THR A 704 -3.68 -27.38 1.45
CA THR A 704 -4.35 -26.34 0.64
C THR A 704 -3.73 -26.21 -0.75
N ARG A 705 -2.80 -27.09 -1.11
CA ARG A 705 -2.07 -27.07 -2.39
C ARG A 705 -1.45 -25.72 -2.75
N LYS A 706 -0.89 -25.04 -1.77
CA LYS A 706 -0.17 -23.77 -1.95
C LYS A 706 1.34 -23.96 -1.82
N ILE A 707 2.10 -23.36 -2.73
CA ILE A 707 3.54 -23.18 -2.59
C ILE A 707 3.82 -21.78 -2.06
N ARG A 708 4.80 -21.69 -1.16
CA ARG A 708 5.23 -20.44 -0.52
C ARG A 708 6.71 -20.25 -0.67
N VAL A 709 7.12 -19.00 -0.84
CA VAL A 709 8.53 -18.64 -1.00
C VAL A 709 8.90 -17.56 0.00
N GLY A 710 9.99 -17.81 0.73
CA GLY A 710 10.71 -16.77 1.45
C GLY A 710 11.68 -16.10 0.47
N THR A 711 11.61 -14.78 0.36
CA THR A 711 12.48 -14.03 -0.55
C THR A 711 13.50 -13.19 0.23
N TYR A 712 14.66 -12.96 -0.38
CA TYR A 712 15.69 -12.11 0.21
C TYR A 712 15.52 -10.64 -0.20
N GLY A 713 14.34 -10.08 0.11
CA GLY A 713 14.08 -8.64 -0.07
C GLY A 713 12.65 -8.27 -0.46
N ARG A 714 11.75 -9.22 -0.70
CA ARG A 714 10.35 -8.96 -1.06
C ARG A 714 9.36 -9.68 -0.16
N GLY A 715 9.76 -10.02 1.06
CA GLY A 715 8.88 -10.71 1.99
C GLY A 715 8.53 -12.14 1.57
N ILE A 716 7.32 -12.59 1.91
CA ILE A 716 6.78 -13.93 1.68
C ILE A 716 5.73 -13.85 0.56
N TRP A 717 5.74 -14.81 -0.36
CA TRP A 717 4.76 -14.93 -1.44
C TRP A 717 4.14 -16.33 -1.48
N GLU A 718 2.95 -16.42 -2.05
CA GLU A 718 2.16 -17.66 -2.19
C GLU A 718 1.60 -17.81 -3.61
N SER A 719 1.63 -19.01 -4.16
CA SER A 719 0.94 -19.39 -5.39
C SER A 719 0.23 -20.74 -5.20
N ASP A 720 -0.77 -21.03 -6.03
CA ASP A 720 -1.22 -22.40 -6.22
C ASP A 720 -0.08 -23.27 -6.80
N LEU A 721 -0.09 -24.55 -6.43
CA LEU A 721 0.72 -25.56 -7.09
C LEU A 721 0.15 -25.84 -8.48
N PHE A 722 1.01 -26.22 -9.42
CA PHE A 722 0.55 -26.84 -10.65
C PHE A 722 -0.20 -28.14 -10.31
N ASP A 723 -1.44 -28.25 -10.78
CA ASP A 723 -2.35 -29.36 -10.47
C ASP A 723 -2.26 -30.51 -11.49
N GLY A 724 -1.45 -30.36 -12.53
CA GLY A 724 -1.31 -31.35 -13.60
C GLY A 724 -2.45 -31.34 -14.61
N ASN A 725 -3.52 -30.59 -14.35
CA ASN A 725 -4.56 -30.34 -15.34
C ASN A 725 -4.02 -29.28 -16.29
N ILE A 726 -3.87 -29.72 -17.53
CA ILE A 726 -3.75 -28.81 -18.65
C ILE A 726 -5.17 -28.28 -18.84
N ASP A 727 -5.58 -27.26 -18.08
CA ASP A 727 -6.72 -26.46 -18.51
C ASP A 727 -6.31 -25.81 -19.82
N THR A 728 -6.67 -26.49 -20.91
CA THR A 728 -6.63 -25.98 -22.27
C THR A 728 -7.76 -24.98 -22.47
N GLU A 729 -8.21 -24.27 -21.43
CA GLU A 729 -9.11 -23.14 -21.63
C GLU A 729 -8.31 -22.07 -22.36
N GLU A 730 -8.30 -22.23 -23.69
CA GLU A 730 -8.05 -21.17 -24.65
C GLU A 730 -8.81 -19.96 -24.13
N ILE A 731 -8.09 -18.85 -23.92
CA ILE A 731 -8.72 -17.63 -23.41
C ILE A 731 -9.88 -17.33 -24.35
N ASN A 732 -11.09 -17.27 -23.79
CA ASN A 732 -12.27 -17.06 -24.61
C ASN A 732 -12.18 -15.66 -25.24
N PRO A 733 -12.39 -15.54 -26.55
CA PRO A 733 -12.41 -14.24 -27.19
C PRO A 733 -13.55 -13.37 -26.61
N PRO A 734 -13.32 -12.07 -26.37
CA PRO A 734 -14.39 -11.16 -26.08
C PRO A 734 -15.40 -11.14 -27.24
N SER A 735 -16.67 -10.89 -26.94
CA SER A 735 -17.73 -10.79 -27.93
C SER A 735 -18.39 -9.42 -27.89
N ASP A 736 -19.31 -9.17 -28.82
CA ASP A 736 -20.18 -8.00 -28.81
C ASP A 736 -19.41 -6.67 -28.80
N LEU A 737 -18.25 -6.63 -29.49
CA LEU A 737 -17.48 -5.41 -29.64
C LEU A 737 -18.27 -4.41 -30.49
N VAL A 738 -18.53 -3.24 -29.92
CA VAL A 738 -19.15 -2.09 -30.58
C VAL A 738 -18.25 -0.87 -30.46
N SER A 739 -18.33 0.04 -31.44
CA SER A 739 -17.62 1.32 -31.45
C SER A 739 -18.59 2.48 -31.61
N GLU A 740 -18.41 3.51 -30.81
CA GLU A 740 -19.13 4.77 -30.87
C GLU A 740 -18.14 5.89 -31.18
N VAL A 741 -18.39 6.66 -32.24
CA VAL A 741 -17.53 7.77 -32.67
C VAL A 741 -18.08 9.06 -32.06
N ASN A 742 -17.23 9.80 -31.35
CA ASN A 742 -17.53 11.13 -30.84
C ASN A 742 -16.45 12.10 -31.34
N GLN A 743 -16.78 12.87 -32.38
CA GLN A 743 -15.84 13.76 -33.09
C GLN A 743 -14.60 13.01 -33.60
N LYS A 744 -13.44 13.26 -32.99
CA LYS A 744 -12.15 12.62 -33.28
C LYS A 744 -11.84 11.49 -32.29
N ASP A 745 -12.73 11.17 -31.35
CA ASP A 745 -12.57 10.08 -30.38
C ASP A 745 -13.47 8.89 -30.75
N VAL A 746 -13.04 7.67 -30.44
CA VAL A 746 -13.83 6.44 -30.62
C VAL A 746 -13.84 5.65 -29.31
N THR A 747 -15.01 5.46 -28.73
CA THR A 747 -15.21 4.61 -27.54
C THR A 747 -15.62 3.21 -27.96
N LEU A 748 -14.94 2.22 -27.40
CA LEU A 748 -15.15 0.79 -27.63
C LEU A 748 -15.74 0.16 -26.38
N THR A 749 -16.72 -0.74 -26.55
CA THR A 749 -17.28 -1.56 -25.46
C THR A 749 -17.42 -3.00 -25.96
N TRP A 750 -17.15 -3.99 -25.11
CA TRP A 750 -17.28 -5.41 -25.43
C TRP A 750 -17.82 -6.21 -24.25
N LYS A 751 -18.10 -7.50 -24.46
CA LYS A 751 -18.43 -8.46 -23.41
C LYS A 751 -17.20 -9.31 -23.08
N ASP A 752 -16.92 -9.43 -21.79
CA ASP A 752 -15.92 -10.37 -21.26
C ASP A 752 -16.50 -11.79 -21.21
N ASN A 753 -15.81 -12.72 -21.88
CA ASN A 753 -16.17 -14.14 -21.90
C ASN A 753 -15.08 -15.03 -21.26
N SER A 754 -13.99 -14.42 -20.80
CA SER A 754 -12.85 -15.10 -20.20
C SER A 754 -12.88 -14.91 -18.68
N THR A 755 -12.32 -15.87 -17.96
CA THR A 755 -12.11 -15.77 -16.50
C THR A 755 -10.65 -15.99 -16.12
N ASN A 756 -9.78 -16.12 -17.13
CA ASN A 756 -8.39 -16.53 -17.04
C ASN A 756 -7.44 -15.56 -17.78
N GLU A 757 -7.94 -14.39 -18.16
CA GLU A 757 -7.22 -13.31 -18.83
C GLU A 757 -6.63 -12.30 -17.82
N ASN A 758 -5.54 -11.63 -18.20
CA ASN A 758 -4.96 -10.53 -17.45
C ASN A 758 -5.50 -9.15 -17.90
N GLY A 759 -6.32 -9.14 -18.95
CA GLY A 759 -6.87 -7.94 -19.55
C GLY A 759 -7.19 -8.09 -21.03
N PHE A 760 -7.42 -6.96 -21.71
CA PHE A 760 -7.72 -6.91 -23.14
C PHE A 760 -6.75 -6.04 -23.92
N THR A 761 -6.42 -6.47 -25.14
CA THR A 761 -5.72 -5.63 -26.12
C THR A 761 -6.68 -5.07 -27.14
N ILE A 762 -6.52 -3.78 -27.40
CA ILE A 762 -7.30 -3.04 -28.37
C ILE A 762 -6.41 -2.77 -29.59
N GLU A 763 -6.85 -3.21 -30.76
CA GLU A 763 -6.18 -2.98 -32.03
C GLU A 763 -7.07 -2.22 -33.00
N ARG A 764 -6.44 -1.40 -33.84
CA ARG A 764 -7.07 -0.51 -34.81
C ARG A 764 -6.33 -0.58 -36.15
N THR A 765 -7.03 -0.47 -37.27
CA THR A 765 -6.43 -0.29 -38.60
C THR A 765 -7.21 0.73 -39.43
N THR A 766 -6.54 1.39 -40.37
CA THR A 766 -7.18 2.17 -41.45
C THR A 766 -7.10 1.46 -42.82
N GLY A 767 -6.60 0.22 -42.84
CA GLY A 767 -6.34 -0.56 -44.05
C GLY A 767 -6.30 -2.07 -43.76
N SER A 768 -5.31 -2.80 -44.28
CA SER A 768 -5.20 -4.26 -44.11
C SER A 768 -4.40 -4.72 -42.89
N THR A 769 -3.72 -3.82 -42.18
CA THR A 769 -2.79 -4.16 -41.08
C THR A 769 -3.20 -3.46 -39.79
N TYR A 770 -3.45 -4.24 -38.73
CA TYR A 770 -3.85 -3.73 -37.41
C TYR A 770 -2.66 -3.35 -36.54
N GLU A 771 -2.80 -2.24 -35.83
CA GLU A 771 -1.86 -1.71 -34.84
C GLU A 771 -2.52 -1.72 -33.46
N ARG A 772 -1.76 -2.07 -32.41
CA ARG A 772 -2.26 -2.06 -31.04
C ARG A 772 -2.21 -0.65 -30.45
N ILE A 773 -3.35 -0.18 -29.95
CA ILE A 773 -3.51 1.18 -29.43
C ILE A 773 -3.67 1.25 -27.90
N GLY A 774 -4.01 0.14 -27.25
CA GLY A 774 -4.20 0.14 -25.79
C GLY A 774 -4.25 -1.24 -25.14
N PHE A 775 -4.15 -1.20 -23.82
CA PHE A 775 -4.40 -2.30 -22.89
C PHE A 775 -5.37 -1.83 -21.82
N VAL A 776 -6.21 -2.74 -21.32
CA VAL A 776 -6.99 -2.54 -20.11
C VAL A 776 -6.84 -3.75 -19.19
N GLU A 777 -6.94 -3.55 -17.88
CA GLU A 777 -6.80 -4.58 -16.85
C GLU A 777 -8.00 -5.56 -16.86
N THR A 778 -7.88 -6.69 -16.16
CA THR A 778 -8.98 -7.68 -16.04
C THR A 778 -10.29 -7.05 -15.54
N GLY A 779 -11.42 -7.52 -16.06
CA GLY A 779 -12.76 -7.00 -15.75
C GLY A 779 -13.10 -5.63 -16.36
N VAL A 780 -12.18 -4.97 -17.07
CA VAL A 780 -12.46 -3.72 -17.81
C VAL A 780 -12.97 -4.05 -19.21
N VAL A 781 -14.16 -3.55 -19.54
CA VAL A 781 -14.87 -3.87 -20.79
C VAL A 781 -15.08 -2.67 -21.73
N THR A 782 -14.37 -1.56 -21.48
CA THR A 782 -14.49 -0.31 -22.23
C THR A 782 -13.13 0.35 -22.51
N TYR A 783 -12.94 1.02 -23.64
CA TYR A 783 -11.72 1.79 -23.98
C TYR A 783 -12.00 2.95 -24.95
N THR A 784 -11.44 4.15 -24.71
CA THR A 784 -11.60 5.32 -25.61
C THR A 784 -10.29 5.68 -26.31
N ASP A 785 -10.31 5.65 -27.64
CA ASP A 785 -9.22 6.04 -28.55
C ASP A 785 -9.40 7.49 -28.99
N LYS A 786 -8.43 8.38 -28.71
CA LYS A 786 -8.66 9.83 -28.76
C LYS A 786 -7.89 10.56 -29.85
N ASN A 787 -8.42 11.70 -30.31
CA ASN A 787 -7.79 12.66 -31.23
C ASN A 787 -7.34 12.06 -32.57
N LEU A 788 -8.21 11.27 -33.20
CA LEU A 788 -8.00 10.59 -34.48
C LEU A 788 -8.12 11.52 -35.68
N SER A 789 -7.35 11.25 -36.73
CA SER A 789 -7.48 11.97 -37.99
C SER A 789 -8.63 11.41 -38.83
N ASN A 790 -8.99 12.11 -39.90
CA ASN A 790 -10.06 11.65 -40.80
C ASN A 790 -9.66 10.37 -41.50
N ASN A 791 -10.27 9.26 -41.09
CA ASN A 791 -10.15 7.97 -41.70
C ASN A 791 -11.28 7.02 -41.24
N THR A 792 -11.47 5.92 -41.97
CA THR A 792 -12.23 4.80 -41.43
C THR A 792 -11.31 3.90 -40.62
N TYR A 793 -11.57 3.78 -39.32
CA TYR A 793 -10.86 2.90 -38.41
C TYR A 793 -11.65 1.62 -38.17
N THR A 794 -11.03 0.46 -38.38
CA THR A 794 -11.60 -0.82 -37.96
C THR A 794 -10.92 -1.28 -36.68
N TYR A 795 -11.70 -1.62 -35.67
CA TYR A 795 -11.24 -2.08 -34.37
C TYR A 795 -11.49 -3.56 -34.18
N ARG A 796 -10.66 -4.19 -33.37
CA ARG A 796 -10.85 -5.53 -32.83
C ARG A 796 -10.22 -5.60 -31.44
N VAL A 797 -10.81 -6.41 -30.58
CA VAL A 797 -10.33 -6.62 -29.22
C VAL A 797 -10.04 -8.10 -29.04
N ARG A 798 -9.03 -8.43 -28.24
CA ARG A 798 -8.80 -9.81 -27.80
C ARG A 798 -8.32 -9.81 -26.36
N ALA A 799 -8.83 -10.74 -25.58
CA ALA A 799 -8.33 -11.04 -24.24
C ALA A 799 -6.89 -11.55 -24.35
N TYR A 800 -6.06 -11.19 -23.39
CA TYR A 800 -4.67 -11.64 -23.31
C TYR A 800 -4.34 -12.16 -21.92
N ASP A 801 -3.45 -13.14 -21.88
CA ASP A 801 -2.71 -13.51 -20.69
C ASP A 801 -1.22 -13.19 -20.91
N ASN A 802 -0.37 -13.64 -20.00
CA ASN A 802 1.06 -13.37 -20.08
C ASN A 802 1.76 -13.94 -21.33
N ASP A 803 1.19 -14.93 -22.03
CA ASP A 803 1.88 -15.67 -23.10
C ASP A 803 1.03 -16.04 -24.33
N SER A 804 -0.23 -15.61 -24.39
CA SER A 804 -1.12 -15.78 -25.54
C SER A 804 -2.21 -14.73 -25.57
N TYR A 805 -2.83 -14.67 -26.73
CA TYR A 805 -4.07 -13.96 -26.91
C TYR A 805 -5.14 -14.94 -27.33
N SER A 806 -6.36 -14.69 -26.89
CA SER A 806 -7.56 -15.25 -27.50
C SER A 806 -7.62 -14.94 -29.00
N ASN A 807 -8.55 -15.60 -29.69
CA ASN A 807 -9.03 -15.09 -30.97
C ASN A 807 -9.56 -13.65 -30.82
N TYR A 808 -9.64 -12.90 -31.90
CA TYR A 808 -10.25 -11.59 -31.83
C TYR A 808 -11.77 -11.70 -31.68
N SER A 809 -12.36 -10.70 -31.04
CA SER A 809 -13.78 -10.40 -31.13
C SER A 809 -14.22 -10.22 -32.60
N ASN A 810 -15.53 -10.02 -32.79
CA ASN A 810 -16.00 -9.36 -34.00
C ASN A 810 -15.28 -8.02 -34.19
N THR A 811 -15.09 -7.61 -35.44
CA THR A 811 -14.57 -6.27 -35.74
C THR A 811 -15.70 -5.26 -35.76
N THR A 812 -15.41 -4.01 -35.37
CA THR A 812 -16.31 -2.88 -35.57
C THR A 812 -15.62 -1.78 -36.39
N LYS A 813 -16.36 -1.01 -37.18
CA LYS A 813 -15.82 0.09 -38.00
C LYS A 813 -16.35 1.42 -37.48
N ALA A 814 -15.44 2.36 -37.29
CA ALA A 814 -15.70 3.75 -36.95
C ALA A 814 -15.21 4.63 -38.10
N VAL A 815 -16.10 5.39 -38.73
CA VAL A 815 -15.70 6.39 -39.73
C VAL A 815 -15.49 7.71 -39.02
N VAL A 816 -14.23 8.12 -38.88
CA VAL A 816 -13.85 9.46 -38.44
C VAL A 816 -13.62 10.29 -39.70
N GLY A 817 -14.39 11.32 -39.96
CA GLY A 817 -14.26 12.16 -41.17
C GLY A 817 -14.33 13.64 -40.83
N ASP A 818 -13.87 14.51 -41.74
CA ASP A 818 -14.39 15.88 -41.78
C ASP A 818 -15.70 15.73 -42.53
N THR A 819 -16.78 15.59 -41.77
CA THR A 819 -18.12 15.57 -42.32
C THR A 819 -18.58 17.00 -42.51
N ASP A 820 -17.92 17.77 -43.38
CA ASP A 820 -18.51 19.02 -43.89
C ASP A 820 -19.46 18.71 -45.06
N THR A 821 -20.47 17.91 -44.75
CA THR A 821 -21.87 18.18 -45.07
C THR A 821 -22.58 17.92 -43.76
N TYR A 822 -22.41 18.85 -42.83
CA TYR A 822 -23.10 18.76 -41.57
C TYR A 822 -24.58 19.11 -41.79
N ASP A 823 -25.35 18.12 -42.22
CA ASP A 823 -26.77 18.13 -41.86
C ASP A 823 -26.82 17.53 -40.46
N VAL A 824 -26.47 18.36 -39.47
CA VAL A 824 -26.86 18.07 -38.09
C VAL A 824 -28.39 18.11 -38.08
N ASN A 825 -29.03 16.99 -37.75
CA ASN A 825 -30.48 16.92 -37.66
C ASN A 825 -31.00 17.71 -36.46
N ALA A 826 -32.08 18.46 -36.66
CA ALA A 826 -32.74 19.19 -35.59
C ALA A 826 -33.07 18.25 -34.42
N PRO A 827 -32.66 18.56 -33.18
CA PRO A 827 -33.12 17.81 -32.02
C PRO A 827 -34.65 17.87 -31.94
N SER A 828 -35.30 16.82 -31.46
CA SER A 828 -36.77 16.77 -31.33
C SER A 828 -37.16 16.59 -29.88
N ASP A 829 -38.46 16.60 -29.60
CA ASP A 829 -39.00 16.31 -28.28
C ASP A 829 -38.42 17.21 -27.18
N LEU A 830 -38.09 18.46 -27.52
CA LEU A 830 -37.65 19.44 -26.54
C LEU A 830 -38.80 19.69 -25.57
N VAL A 831 -38.57 19.33 -24.32
CA VAL A 831 -39.44 19.60 -23.17
C VAL A 831 -38.69 20.46 -22.17
N SER A 832 -39.43 21.26 -21.43
CA SER A 832 -38.91 22.05 -20.31
C SER A 832 -39.62 21.68 -19.03
N GLU A 833 -38.85 21.52 -17.97
CA GLU A 833 -39.33 21.44 -16.59
C GLU A 833 -38.80 22.65 -15.82
N VAL A 834 -39.69 23.36 -15.13
CA VAL A 834 -39.32 24.52 -14.30
C VAL A 834 -39.14 24.04 -12.87
N ASN A 835 -37.93 24.20 -12.33
CA ASN A 835 -37.64 24.01 -10.92
C ASN A 835 -37.21 25.34 -10.30
N GLN A 836 -38.15 26.02 -9.64
CA GLN A 836 -37.94 27.37 -9.09
C GLN A 836 -37.53 28.40 -10.15
N LYS A 837 -36.28 28.90 -10.12
CA LYS A 837 -35.71 29.82 -11.12
C LYS A 837 -34.87 29.12 -12.18
N ASP A 838 -34.77 27.80 -12.11
CA ASP A 838 -34.00 27.01 -13.05
C ASP A 838 -34.95 26.36 -14.06
N VAL A 839 -34.64 26.49 -15.35
CA VAL A 839 -35.35 25.78 -16.42
C VAL A 839 -34.48 24.63 -16.88
N ILE A 840 -34.95 23.40 -16.61
CA ILE A 840 -34.32 22.17 -17.08
C ILE A 840 -34.92 21.84 -18.43
N LEU A 841 -34.09 21.89 -19.46
CA LEU A 841 -34.43 21.50 -20.82
C LEU A 841 -33.94 20.08 -21.04
N THR A 842 -34.80 19.24 -21.61
CA THR A 842 -34.43 17.90 -22.08
C THR A 842 -34.92 17.76 -23.52
N TRP A 843 -34.08 17.27 -24.43
CA TRP A 843 -34.47 17.00 -25.81
C TRP A 843 -34.00 15.62 -26.24
N LYS A 844 -34.56 15.12 -27.32
CA LYS A 844 -34.03 13.98 -28.03
C LYS A 844 -32.98 14.43 -29.02
N ASP A 845 -31.80 13.86 -28.88
CA ASP A 845 -30.76 13.97 -29.89
C ASP A 845 -31.14 13.16 -31.14
N ASN A 846 -31.20 13.83 -32.28
CA ASN A 846 -31.41 13.22 -33.60
C ASN A 846 -30.16 13.32 -34.49
N SER A 847 -29.13 14.01 -34.00
CA SER A 847 -27.83 14.10 -34.65
C SER A 847 -26.90 13.05 -34.05
N THR A 848 -25.90 12.65 -34.81
CA THR A 848 -24.83 11.78 -34.32
C THR A 848 -23.46 12.34 -34.69
N ASN A 849 -23.44 13.59 -35.16
CA ASN A 849 -22.34 14.27 -35.84
C ASN A 849 -22.20 15.74 -35.41
N GLU A 850 -22.91 16.16 -34.35
CA GLU A 850 -22.88 17.48 -33.78
C GLU A 850 -21.71 17.62 -32.78
N ASN A 851 -21.04 18.77 -32.79
CA ASN A 851 -20.06 19.14 -31.76
C ASN A 851 -20.75 19.54 -30.44
N GLY A 852 -22.06 19.68 -30.47
CA GLY A 852 -22.90 19.96 -29.33
C GLY A 852 -24.23 20.56 -29.72
N PHE A 853 -24.91 21.13 -28.73
CA PHE A 853 -26.16 21.86 -28.94
C PHE A 853 -26.00 23.32 -28.51
N THR A 854 -26.61 24.21 -29.29
CA THR A 854 -26.86 25.58 -28.83
C THR A 854 -28.24 25.69 -28.24
N ILE A 855 -28.28 26.21 -27.02
CA ILE A 855 -29.51 26.52 -26.33
C ILE A 855 -29.76 28.02 -26.53
N GLU A 856 -30.88 28.33 -27.14
CA GLU A 856 -31.35 29.70 -27.30
C GLU A 856 -32.64 29.94 -26.54
N ARG A 857 -32.77 31.17 -26.02
CA ARG A 857 -33.88 31.62 -25.19
C ARG A 857 -34.37 32.97 -25.71
N THR A 858 -35.69 33.20 -25.66
CA THR A 858 -36.29 34.51 -25.89
C THR A 858 -37.39 34.81 -24.89
N THR A 859 -37.62 36.10 -24.63
CA THR A 859 -38.81 36.64 -23.94
C THR A 859 -39.77 37.37 -24.91
N GLY A 860 -39.47 37.38 -26.22
CA GLY A 860 -40.17 38.14 -27.24
C GLY A 860 -39.89 37.62 -28.66
N SER A 861 -39.68 38.50 -29.64
CA SER A 861 -39.53 38.11 -31.06
C SER A 861 -38.11 37.71 -31.48
N THR A 862 -37.10 37.84 -30.61
CA THR A 862 -35.68 37.61 -30.96
C THR A 862 -35.01 36.64 -29.99
N TYR A 863 -34.42 35.56 -30.48
CA TYR A 863 -33.73 34.56 -29.65
C TYR A 863 -32.27 34.92 -29.39
N GLU A 864 -31.83 34.75 -28.15
CA GLU A 864 -30.45 34.90 -27.72
C GLU A 864 -29.87 33.54 -27.31
N ARG A 865 -28.63 33.26 -27.72
CA ARG A 865 -27.92 32.03 -27.31
C ARG A 865 -27.40 32.18 -25.88
N ILE A 866 -27.86 31.29 -25.01
CA ILE A 866 -27.50 31.31 -23.59
C ILE A 866 -26.44 30.28 -23.21
N SER A 867 -26.26 29.21 -24.00
CA SER A 867 -25.21 28.24 -23.74
C SER A 867 -24.86 27.32 -24.90
N PHE A 868 -23.77 26.60 -24.69
CA PHE A 868 -23.34 25.44 -25.47
C PHE A 868 -23.22 24.24 -24.52
N VAL A 869 -23.72 23.09 -24.95
CA VAL A 869 -23.43 21.81 -24.29
C VAL A 869 -22.73 20.90 -25.27
N GLY A 870 -21.81 20.06 -24.78
CA GLY A 870 -21.03 19.15 -25.63
C GLY A 870 -21.89 18.04 -26.28
N THR A 871 -21.30 17.34 -27.24
CA THR A 871 -21.90 16.19 -27.96
C THR A 871 -22.55 15.17 -27.01
N GLY A 872 -23.72 14.64 -27.38
CA GLY A 872 -24.48 13.64 -26.62
C GLY A 872 -25.12 14.14 -25.31
N ILE A 873 -24.96 15.42 -24.97
CA ILE A 873 -25.66 16.02 -23.83
C ILE A 873 -27.07 16.41 -24.27
N VAL A 874 -28.05 15.66 -23.76
CA VAL A 874 -29.49 15.84 -24.07
C VAL A 874 -30.25 16.64 -23.02
N THR A 875 -29.55 17.22 -22.04
CA THR A 875 -30.15 18.02 -20.97
C THR A 875 -29.34 19.28 -20.67
N TYR A 876 -30.00 20.39 -20.35
CA TYR A 876 -29.36 21.63 -19.95
C TYR A 876 -30.20 22.36 -18.89
N THR A 877 -29.56 22.88 -17.85
CA THR A 877 -30.21 23.72 -16.83
C THR A 877 -29.83 25.19 -17.02
N ASP A 878 -30.80 26.00 -17.44
CA ASP A 878 -30.68 27.46 -17.44
C ASP A 878 -30.96 27.96 -16.01
N LYS A 879 -29.91 28.38 -15.31
CA LYS A 879 -29.96 28.65 -13.86
C LYS A 879 -30.31 30.10 -13.55
N ASN A 880 -31.06 30.31 -12.47
CA ASN A 880 -31.40 31.63 -11.91
C ASN A 880 -32.06 32.59 -12.92
N VAL A 881 -32.91 32.09 -13.79
CA VAL A 881 -33.63 32.87 -14.79
C VAL A 881 -34.65 33.76 -14.09
N ALA A 882 -34.76 35.01 -14.52
CA ALA A 882 -35.70 35.97 -13.95
C ALA A 882 -37.16 35.55 -14.20
N ASN A 883 -38.11 36.17 -13.50
CA ASN A 883 -39.52 35.85 -13.70
C ASN A 883 -39.99 36.31 -15.09
N GLY A 884 -40.72 35.45 -15.79
CA GLY A 884 -41.18 35.73 -17.14
C GLY A 884 -41.51 34.47 -17.91
N SER A 885 -42.05 34.67 -19.12
CA SER A 885 -42.25 33.60 -20.08
C SER A 885 -41.03 33.51 -20.99
N TYR A 886 -40.36 32.37 -21.00
CA TYR A 886 -39.16 32.12 -21.78
C TYR A 886 -39.41 31.00 -22.76
N THR A 887 -39.31 31.31 -24.05
CA THR A 887 -39.38 30.29 -25.08
C THR A 887 -37.97 29.84 -25.41
N TYR A 888 -37.74 28.54 -25.33
CA TYR A 888 -36.49 27.89 -25.64
C TYR A 888 -36.59 27.14 -26.95
N ARG A 889 -35.47 27.08 -27.64
CA ARG A 889 -35.25 26.20 -28.77
C ARG A 889 -33.81 25.73 -28.74
N VAL A 890 -33.60 24.50 -29.17
CA VAL A 890 -32.28 23.90 -29.22
C VAL A 890 -31.99 23.55 -30.66
N ARG A 891 -30.76 23.76 -31.10
CA ARG A 891 -30.30 23.23 -32.38
C ARG A 891 -28.93 22.61 -32.21
N ALA A 892 -28.72 21.50 -32.88
CA ALA A 892 -27.41 20.89 -32.99
C ALA A 892 -26.48 21.83 -33.78
N TYR A 893 -25.21 21.82 -33.45
CA TYR A 893 -24.19 22.55 -34.20
C TYR A 893 -22.94 21.70 -34.30
N ASP A 894 -22.17 21.98 -35.33
CA ASP A 894 -20.86 21.40 -35.57
C ASP A 894 -19.82 22.51 -35.80
N SER A 895 -18.68 22.23 -36.41
CA SER A 895 -17.63 23.23 -36.63
C SER A 895 -18.01 24.31 -37.65
N ASP A 896 -18.92 24.01 -38.59
CA ASP A 896 -19.13 24.75 -39.83
C ASP A 896 -20.62 25.07 -40.10
N SER A 897 -21.57 24.48 -39.37
CA SER A 897 -23.02 24.65 -39.57
C SER A 897 -23.88 24.52 -38.30
N TYR A 898 -25.17 24.77 -38.45
CA TYR A 898 -26.20 24.62 -37.42
C TYR A 898 -27.42 23.92 -38.02
N SER A 899 -28.05 23.02 -37.26
CA SER A 899 -29.29 22.38 -37.64
C SER A 899 -30.45 23.38 -37.67
N ASP A 900 -31.57 22.97 -38.27
CA ASP A 900 -32.86 23.54 -37.91
C ASP A 900 -33.10 23.42 -36.39
N TYR A 901 -33.92 24.31 -35.83
CA TYR A 901 -34.25 24.24 -34.41
C TYR A 901 -35.24 23.12 -34.11
N SER A 902 -35.15 22.60 -32.90
CA SER A 902 -36.19 21.77 -32.30
C SER A 902 -37.55 22.46 -32.30
N ASN A 903 -38.59 21.71 -31.92
CA ASN A 903 -39.80 22.36 -31.43
C ASN A 903 -39.43 23.35 -30.33
N THR A 904 -40.12 24.48 -30.28
CA THR A 904 -39.96 25.41 -29.17
C THR A 904 -40.71 24.89 -27.95
N VAL A 905 -40.16 25.11 -26.77
CA VAL A 905 -40.90 24.92 -25.52
C VAL A 905 -40.93 26.23 -24.75
N THR A 906 -42.09 26.59 -24.21
CA THR A 906 -42.23 27.79 -23.38
C THR A 906 -42.22 27.36 -21.92
N ALA A 907 -41.20 27.78 -21.20
CA ALA A 907 -41.14 27.67 -19.76
C ALA A 907 -41.60 29.00 -19.16
N VAL A 908 -42.70 28.96 -18.42
CA VAL A 908 -43.16 30.12 -17.65
C VAL A 908 -42.53 30.01 -16.28
N ILE A 909 -41.56 30.87 -16.02
CA ILE A 909 -41.01 31.06 -14.68
C ILE A 909 -41.92 32.05 -14.02
N GLU A 910 -42.97 31.51 -13.41
CA GLU A 910 -43.84 32.30 -12.57
C GLU A 910 -43.02 32.87 -11.42
N ASN A 911 -43.47 34.02 -10.93
CA ASN A 911 -42.93 34.60 -9.73
C ASN A 911 -43.25 33.65 -8.56
N ILE A 912 -42.36 32.70 -8.32
CA ILE A 912 -42.45 31.84 -7.16
C ILE A 912 -41.99 32.73 -6.01
N ASN A 913 -42.98 33.32 -5.34
CA ASN A 913 -42.77 34.15 -4.16
C ASN A 913 -42.16 33.30 -3.05
N ILE A 914 -40.86 33.00 -3.06
CA ILE A 914 -40.24 32.22 -1.99
C ILE A 914 -40.32 33.05 -0.72
N ILE A 915 -41.13 32.58 0.23
CA ILE A 915 -41.19 33.15 1.57
C ILE A 915 -40.10 32.46 2.38
N ASP A 916 -39.24 33.27 2.99
CA ASP A 916 -38.14 32.85 3.85
C ASP A 916 -38.42 33.33 5.28
N ASN A 917 -39.35 32.66 5.94
CA ASN A 917 -39.79 32.96 7.30
C ASN A 917 -40.28 31.69 8.02
N CYS A 918 -40.41 31.79 9.33
CA CYS A 918 -41.09 30.79 10.16
C CYS A 918 -42.39 31.36 10.73
N GLU A 919 -43.11 32.18 9.96
CA GLU A 919 -44.37 32.79 10.42
C GLU A 919 -45.43 31.69 10.68
N GLY A 920 -45.97 31.68 11.90
CA GLY A 920 -46.88 30.64 12.38
C GLY A 920 -46.23 29.32 12.80
N CYS A 921 -44.89 29.22 12.76
CA CYS A 921 -44.19 28.02 13.19
C CYS A 921 -44.16 27.90 14.72
N VAL A 922 -44.17 26.66 15.20
CA VAL A 922 -44.07 26.37 16.63
C VAL A 922 -42.99 25.32 16.83
N VAL A 923 -41.93 25.68 17.54
CA VAL A 923 -40.93 24.72 18.05
C VAL A 923 -41.57 23.98 19.22
N TYR A 924 -41.95 22.73 19.00
CA TYR A 924 -42.78 21.99 19.96
C TYR A 924 -42.01 20.95 20.77
N GLU A 925 -40.79 20.57 20.35
CA GLU A 925 -39.96 19.59 21.05
C GLU A 925 -38.47 19.88 20.86
N THR A 926 -37.69 19.70 21.93
CA THR A 926 -36.23 19.63 21.94
C THR A 926 -35.78 18.53 22.90
N ASN A 927 -34.62 17.91 22.71
CA ASN A 927 -34.06 17.00 23.72
C ASN A 927 -33.36 17.69 24.87
N SER A 928 -32.98 18.96 24.70
CA SER A 928 -32.21 19.69 25.70
C SER A 928 -32.53 21.17 25.61
N GLU A 929 -32.76 21.78 26.76
CA GLU A 929 -33.16 23.18 26.85
C GLU A 929 -32.59 23.76 28.14
N GLU A 930 -32.07 24.96 28.05
CA GLU A 930 -31.71 25.75 29.21
C GLU A 930 -32.95 26.49 29.71
N THR A 931 -33.45 26.12 30.90
CA THR A 931 -34.76 26.57 31.40
C THR A 931 -34.66 27.61 32.51
N THR A 932 -33.45 28.07 32.87
CA THR A 932 -33.28 29.05 33.97
C THR A 932 -33.26 30.49 33.48
N ASN A 933 -32.93 30.74 32.21
CA ASN A 933 -33.09 32.04 31.57
C ASN A 933 -34.16 31.98 30.48
N GLU A 934 -35.19 32.84 30.57
CA GLU A 934 -36.32 32.86 29.62
C GLU A 934 -35.88 33.21 28.18
N ASP A 935 -34.69 33.78 28.01
CA ASP A 935 -34.10 34.12 26.71
C ASP A 935 -33.49 32.93 25.96
N HIS A 936 -33.50 31.71 26.53
CA HIS A 936 -32.88 30.51 25.92
C HIS A 936 -33.82 29.32 25.65
N SER A 937 -35.12 29.53 25.79
CA SER A 937 -36.11 28.50 25.56
C SER A 937 -36.17 28.08 24.09
N LYS A 938 -36.72 26.90 23.79
CA LYS A 938 -36.84 26.35 22.44
C LYS A 938 -37.67 27.23 21.50
N GLU A 939 -38.62 27.99 22.03
CA GLU A 939 -39.43 28.93 21.26
C GLU A 939 -38.57 30.01 20.61
N LYS A 940 -37.43 30.35 21.22
CA LYS A 940 -36.45 31.33 20.72
C LYS A 940 -35.66 30.85 19.51
N ALA A 941 -35.80 29.58 19.09
CA ALA A 941 -35.15 29.10 17.88
C ALA A 941 -35.85 29.58 16.60
N ALA A 942 -37.09 30.06 16.67
CA ALA A 942 -37.90 30.48 15.52
C ALA A 942 -38.94 31.54 15.91
N ASP A 943 -38.57 32.48 16.77
CA ASP A 943 -39.45 33.58 17.21
C ASP A 943 -39.32 34.83 16.33
N GLY A 944 -38.36 34.84 15.38
CA GLY A 944 -38.12 35.93 14.46
C GLY A 944 -37.25 37.06 15.03
N ASP A 945 -36.74 36.94 16.26
CA ASP A 945 -35.78 37.88 16.83
C ASP A 945 -34.37 37.26 16.84
N PRO A 946 -33.45 37.68 15.95
CA PRO A 946 -32.12 37.09 15.90
C PRO A 946 -31.29 37.36 17.17
N ASN A 947 -31.74 38.23 18.09
CA ASN A 947 -31.04 38.53 19.33
C ASN A 947 -31.40 37.57 20.47
N THR A 948 -32.50 36.83 20.37
CA THR A 948 -32.82 35.70 21.24
C THR A 948 -32.26 34.42 20.61
N TYR A 949 -32.12 33.34 21.39
CA TYR A 949 -31.67 32.07 20.82
C TYR A 949 -32.04 30.90 21.71
N TRP A 950 -32.46 29.79 21.14
CA TRP A 950 -32.48 28.53 21.88
C TRP A 950 -31.06 28.09 22.21
N HIS A 951 -30.86 27.56 23.41
CA HIS A 951 -29.61 26.92 23.81
C HIS A 951 -29.90 25.58 24.49
N SER A 952 -29.18 24.52 24.09
CA SER A 952 -29.20 23.25 24.82
C SER A 952 -28.71 23.46 26.25
N ASN A 953 -29.16 22.67 27.21
CA ASN A 953 -28.72 22.79 28.60
C ASN A 953 -27.18 22.80 28.70
N TRP A 954 -26.62 23.86 29.29
CA TRP A 954 -25.16 24.07 29.36
C TRP A 954 -24.50 23.58 30.66
N TYR A 955 -25.27 23.08 31.64
CA TYR A 955 -24.71 22.60 32.91
C TYR A 955 -23.85 21.34 32.74
N ASP A 956 -22.96 21.09 33.70
CA ASP A 956 -21.88 20.12 33.57
C ASP A 956 -22.32 18.64 33.47
N ASP A 957 -23.58 18.34 33.72
CA ASP A 957 -24.23 17.03 33.60
C ASP A 957 -25.09 16.86 32.33
N GLY A 958 -25.12 17.85 31.43
CA GLY A 958 -25.91 17.83 30.20
C GLY A 958 -25.46 16.80 29.15
N ALA A 959 -26.43 16.31 28.36
CA ALA A 959 -26.21 15.36 27.27
C ALA A 959 -25.26 15.92 26.20
N SER A 960 -24.38 15.07 25.66
CA SER A 960 -23.58 15.40 24.48
C SER A 960 -24.44 15.38 23.22
N HIS A 961 -23.93 15.97 22.13
CA HIS A 961 -24.52 15.83 20.80
C HIS A 961 -24.91 14.37 20.49
N PRO A 962 -26.00 14.14 19.73
CA PRO A 962 -26.77 15.14 18.97
C PRO A 962 -27.80 15.91 19.83
N HIS A 963 -27.97 17.19 19.52
CA HIS A 963 -29.10 18.00 20.00
C HIS A 963 -30.11 18.20 18.87
N TYR A 964 -31.40 18.37 19.18
CA TYR A 964 -32.42 18.51 18.16
C TYR A 964 -33.55 19.45 18.55
N ILE A 965 -34.20 20.02 17.54
CA ILE A 965 -35.48 20.73 17.65
C ILE A 965 -36.47 20.20 16.60
N SER A 966 -37.75 20.14 16.97
CA SER A 966 -38.86 19.75 16.10
C SER A 966 -39.80 20.93 15.92
N ILE A 967 -40.17 21.22 14.67
CA ILE A 967 -40.91 22.42 14.31
C ILE A 967 -42.17 22.02 13.53
N ASP A 968 -43.33 22.51 13.98
CA ASP A 968 -44.59 22.48 13.24
C ASP A 968 -44.68 23.78 12.43
N LEU A 969 -44.82 23.67 11.12
CA LEU A 969 -44.90 24.83 10.23
C LEU A 969 -46.28 25.50 10.23
N GLY A 970 -47.23 24.99 11.03
CA GLY A 970 -48.62 25.47 11.12
C GLY A 970 -49.53 24.85 10.04
N GLU A 971 -49.02 24.75 8.81
CA GLU A 971 -49.69 24.16 7.65
C GLU A 971 -48.71 23.36 6.78
N GLN A 972 -49.21 22.62 5.78
CA GLN A 972 -48.33 21.98 4.81
C GLN A 972 -47.75 23.04 3.87
N LYS A 973 -46.41 23.13 3.85
CA LYS A 973 -45.67 24.05 2.99
C LYS A 973 -44.84 23.27 1.99
N ASP A 974 -44.71 23.81 0.79
CA ASP A 974 -43.82 23.30 -0.25
C ASP A 974 -42.41 23.83 0.01
N LEU A 975 -41.64 23.13 0.85
CA LEU A 975 -40.31 23.55 1.24
C LEU A 975 -39.34 23.43 0.08
N VAL A 976 -38.45 24.41 -0.04
CA VAL A 976 -37.37 24.46 -1.02
C VAL A 976 -36.00 24.72 -0.37
N GLY A 977 -35.99 24.91 0.94
CA GLY A 977 -34.78 25.12 1.72
C GLY A 977 -35.08 25.51 3.16
N PHE A 978 -34.02 25.81 3.90
CA PHE A 978 -34.09 26.39 5.24
C PHE A 978 -32.89 27.30 5.49
N SER A 979 -32.95 28.06 6.56
CA SER A 979 -31.83 28.89 6.99
C SER A 979 -31.60 28.78 8.49
N TYR A 980 -30.32 28.76 8.85
CA TYR A 980 -29.81 28.74 10.21
C TYR A 980 -29.07 30.04 10.51
N GLN A 981 -29.34 30.65 11.66
CA GLN A 981 -28.59 31.78 12.17
C GLN A 981 -27.99 31.44 13.54
N GLY A 982 -26.68 31.63 13.67
CA GLY A 982 -25.96 31.46 14.93
C GLY A 982 -26.23 32.62 15.90
N ARG A 983 -26.09 32.35 17.20
CA ARG A 983 -26.30 33.34 18.27
C ARG A 983 -25.43 34.59 18.09
N GLN A 984 -26.00 35.77 18.36
CA GLN A 984 -25.31 37.05 18.16
C GLN A 984 -24.28 37.36 19.26
N THR A 985 -24.41 36.76 20.45
CA THR A 985 -23.56 37.03 21.61
C THR A 985 -22.88 35.78 22.16
N GLY A 986 -21.63 35.94 22.61
CA GLY A 986 -20.77 34.89 23.17
C GLY A 986 -20.17 33.90 22.14
N THR A 987 -19.34 32.96 22.62
CA THR A 987 -18.35 32.28 21.76
C THR A 987 -18.58 30.80 21.48
N THR A 988 -19.58 30.14 22.09
CA THR A 988 -19.77 28.68 22.01
C THR A 988 -21.19 28.28 21.62
N GLY A 989 -21.39 27.06 21.13
CA GLY A 989 -22.73 26.52 20.85
C GLY A 989 -23.20 26.74 19.41
N MET A 990 -22.37 27.27 18.51
CA MET A 990 -22.77 27.42 17.10
C MET A 990 -22.71 26.05 16.41
N VAL A 991 -23.78 25.67 15.72
CA VAL A 991 -23.87 24.37 15.06
C VAL A 991 -22.87 24.30 13.90
N LYS A 992 -22.11 23.20 13.83
CA LYS A 992 -21.24 22.88 12.69
C LYS A 992 -21.94 21.86 11.82
N ASP A 993 -21.92 20.58 12.19
CA ASP A 993 -22.50 19.51 11.38
C ASP A 993 -23.99 19.32 11.70
N TYR A 994 -24.84 19.16 10.69
CA TYR A 994 -26.29 19.03 10.86
C TYR A 994 -26.94 17.98 9.94
N ILE A 995 -28.16 17.57 10.33
CA ILE A 995 -29.12 16.86 9.46
C ILE A 995 -30.52 17.45 9.65
N LEU A 996 -31.25 17.67 8.55
CA LEU A 996 -32.65 18.07 8.53
C LEU A 996 -33.53 16.95 7.95
N PHE A 997 -34.65 16.67 8.61
CA PHE A 997 -35.67 15.74 8.14
C PHE A 997 -37.03 16.43 7.97
N GLY A 998 -37.84 15.93 7.04
CA GLY A 998 -39.23 16.34 6.83
C GLY A 998 -40.18 15.15 6.81
N TRP A 999 -41.39 15.32 7.34
CA TRP A 999 -42.41 14.27 7.37
C TRP A 999 -43.30 14.30 6.13
N ASP A 1000 -43.31 13.24 5.33
CA ASP A 1000 -44.13 13.13 4.10
C ASP A 1000 -45.61 12.76 4.36
N GLY A 1001 -45.97 12.47 5.61
CA GLY A 1001 -47.28 11.94 6.00
C GLY A 1001 -47.21 10.53 6.58
N ASN A 1002 -46.20 9.74 6.19
CA ASN A 1002 -46.01 8.33 6.56
C ASN A 1002 -44.62 8.03 7.15
N ASN A 1003 -43.57 8.72 6.67
CA ASN A 1003 -42.17 8.55 7.07
C ASN A 1003 -41.40 9.87 7.14
N TRP A 1004 -40.33 9.88 7.95
CA TRP A 1004 -39.36 10.98 8.02
C TRP A 1004 -38.33 10.79 6.92
N GLN A 1005 -38.24 11.76 6.01
CA GLN A 1005 -37.28 11.78 4.91
C GLN A 1005 -36.14 12.74 5.24
N GLN A 1006 -34.90 12.34 4.98
CA GLN A 1006 -33.76 13.23 5.13
C GLN A 1006 -33.77 14.25 3.99
N LEU A 1007 -33.88 15.54 4.31
CA LEU A 1007 -33.93 16.62 3.31
C LEU A 1007 -32.55 17.20 3.02
N ALA A 1008 -31.71 17.34 4.06
CA ALA A 1008 -30.38 17.91 3.92
C ALA A 1008 -29.43 17.45 5.02
N THR A 1009 -28.13 17.42 4.73
CA THR A 1009 -27.04 17.31 5.70
C THR A 1009 -25.85 18.14 5.22
N GLY A 1010 -25.06 18.66 6.14
CA GLY A 1010 -23.90 19.48 5.80
C GLY A 1010 -23.23 20.08 7.01
N ALA A 1011 -22.37 21.09 6.75
CA ALA A 1011 -21.63 21.81 7.78
C ALA A 1011 -21.79 23.33 7.61
N PHE A 1012 -22.12 24.04 8.68
CA PHE A 1012 -22.14 25.50 8.74
C PHE A 1012 -20.77 26.07 9.10
N GLN A 1013 -20.49 27.30 8.64
CA GLN A 1013 -19.32 28.07 9.05
C GLN A 1013 -19.58 28.80 10.37
N LYS A 1014 -18.52 29.14 11.10
CA LYS A 1014 -18.60 30.00 12.30
C LYS A 1014 -19.07 31.39 11.91
N SER A 1015 -20.36 31.66 12.04
CA SER A 1015 -20.95 32.93 11.60
C SER A 1015 -22.20 33.26 12.40
N THR A 1016 -22.35 34.53 12.74
CA THR A 1016 -23.60 35.10 13.28
C THR A 1016 -24.58 35.50 12.17
N LEU A 1017 -24.13 35.50 10.92
CA LEU A 1017 -24.96 35.78 9.74
C LEU A 1017 -25.80 34.55 9.38
N LYS A 1018 -26.99 34.81 8.85
CA LYS A 1018 -27.92 33.80 8.32
C LYS A 1018 -27.24 32.98 7.22
N GLN A 1019 -27.26 31.65 7.34
CA GLN A 1019 -26.71 30.69 6.39
C GLN A 1019 -27.86 29.85 5.80
N THR A 1020 -28.01 29.86 4.49
CA THR A 1020 -29.12 29.21 3.78
C THR A 1020 -28.69 27.90 3.11
N VAL A 1021 -29.55 26.90 3.19
CA VAL A 1021 -29.39 25.59 2.58
C VAL A 1021 -30.62 25.30 1.73
N GLU A 1022 -30.40 24.98 0.46
CA GLU A 1022 -31.46 24.65 -0.49
C GLU A 1022 -31.47 23.14 -0.76
N PHE A 1023 -32.65 22.58 -1.00
CA PHE A 1023 -32.86 21.17 -1.30
C PHE A 1023 -34.06 20.99 -2.23
N ASP A 1024 -34.19 19.81 -2.83
CA ASP A 1024 -35.29 19.51 -3.76
C ASP A 1024 -36.65 19.72 -3.09
N LYS A 1025 -37.59 20.28 -3.85
CA LYS A 1025 -38.91 20.69 -3.32
C LYS A 1025 -39.57 19.53 -2.56
N PHE A 1026 -39.84 19.74 -1.28
CA PHE A 1026 -40.41 18.74 -0.39
C PHE A 1026 -41.62 19.29 0.35
N LYS A 1027 -42.79 18.68 0.12
CA LYS A 1027 -44.04 19.11 0.75
C LYS A 1027 -44.18 18.48 2.13
N CYS A 1028 -44.12 19.28 3.18
CA CYS A 1028 -44.34 18.80 4.54
C CYS A 1028 -44.89 19.89 5.47
N ARG A 1029 -45.40 19.46 6.62
CA ARG A 1029 -45.79 20.34 7.73
C ARG A 1029 -44.85 20.24 8.93
N TYR A 1030 -44.16 19.11 9.08
CA TYR A 1030 -43.31 18.84 10.24
C TYR A 1030 -41.88 18.65 9.79
N ILE A 1031 -40.97 19.34 10.47
CA ILE A 1031 -39.53 19.23 10.27
C ILE A 1031 -38.82 18.91 11.58
N TYR A 1032 -37.66 18.28 11.44
CA TYR A 1032 -36.83 17.84 12.55
C TYR A 1032 -35.36 18.13 12.25
N PHE A 1033 -34.76 19.05 13.01
CA PHE A 1033 -33.39 19.51 12.83
C PHE A 1033 -32.48 18.92 13.91
N ARG A 1034 -31.35 18.31 13.51
CA ARG A 1034 -30.34 17.75 14.40
C ARG A 1034 -29.01 18.47 14.25
N ALA A 1035 -28.50 19.01 15.36
CA ALA A 1035 -27.13 19.47 15.50
C ALA A 1035 -26.23 18.32 15.96
N LEU A 1036 -25.34 17.86 15.06
CA LEU A 1036 -24.43 16.74 15.30
C LEU A 1036 -23.13 17.16 15.98
N SER A 1037 -22.69 18.40 15.78
CA SER A 1037 -21.48 18.95 16.38
C SER A 1037 -21.55 20.48 16.49
N GLU A 1038 -20.66 21.03 17.29
CA GLU A 1038 -20.46 22.46 17.51
C GLU A 1038 -19.14 22.91 16.88
N VAL A 1039 -19.07 24.15 16.40
CA VAL A 1039 -17.92 24.67 15.65
C VAL A 1039 -16.59 24.62 16.42
N ASP A 1040 -16.61 24.86 17.73
CA ASP A 1040 -15.45 24.80 18.63
C ASP A 1040 -15.38 23.46 19.41
N ASP A 1041 -16.00 22.40 18.88
CA ASP A 1041 -16.06 21.05 19.44
C ASP A 1041 -16.57 21.00 20.90
N LYS A 1042 -17.47 21.93 21.27
CA LYS A 1042 -18.19 21.87 22.54
C LYS A 1042 -19.39 20.93 22.47
N ARG A 1043 -19.91 20.54 23.63
CA ARG A 1043 -21.03 19.58 23.74
C ARG A 1043 -22.41 20.22 23.58
N TRP A 1044 -22.49 21.52 23.30
CA TRP A 1044 -23.73 22.31 23.35
C TRP A 1044 -24.12 22.81 21.95
N ALA A 1045 -25.41 23.06 21.74
CA ALA A 1045 -25.93 23.65 20.51
C ALA A 1045 -26.82 24.86 20.82
N SER A 1046 -26.84 25.81 19.89
CA SER A 1046 -27.67 27.00 19.95
C SER A 1046 -28.12 27.43 18.55
N VAL A 1047 -29.32 28.00 18.50
CA VAL A 1047 -29.96 28.49 17.27
C VAL A 1047 -30.60 29.83 17.62
N ALA A 1048 -30.10 30.91 17.03
CA ALA A 1048 -30.74 32.22 17.16
C ALA A 1048 -31.99 32.34 16.34
N GLU A 1049 -31.93 31.90 15.08
CA GLU A 1049 -33.12 31.89 14.24
C GLU A 1049 -33.05 30.74 13.25
N PHE A 1050 -34.16 30.03 13.12
CA PHE A 1050 -34.39 28.97 12.17
C PHE A 1050 -35.60 29.34 11.33
N THR A 1051 -35.39 29.54 10.03
CA THR A 1051 -36.45 29.87 9.08
C THR A 1051 -36.54 28.79 8.01
N VAL A 1052 -37.75 28.56 7.49
CA VAL A 1052 -37.95 27.70 6.32
C VAL A 1052 -38.17 28.54 5.07
N ARG A 1053 -37.73 28.01 3.94
CA ARG A 1053 -37.95 28.61 2.63
C ARG A 1053 -38.98 27.78 1.90
N TYR A 1054 -40.07 28.40 1.46
CA TYR A 1054 -41.18 27.69 0.83
C TYR A 1054 -41.89 28.55 -0.22
N THR A 1055 -42.59 27.87 -1.12
CA THR A 1055 -43.40 28.50 -2.16
C THR A 1055 -44.86 28.60 -1.69
N PRO A 1056 -45.48 29.79 -1.61
CA PRO A 1056 -46.90 29.96 -1.36
C PRO A 1056 -47.67 29.32 -2.51
N GLY A 1057 -48.64 28.46 -2.21
CA GLY A 1057 -49.58 28.01 -3.23
C GLY A 1057 -50.40 29.19 -3.74
N GLN A 1058 -50.71 29.25 -5.05
CA GLN A 1058 -51.69 30.21 -5.56
C GLN A 1058 -53.05 29.96 -4.87
N THR A 1059 -53.43 30.84 -3.93
CA THR A 1059 -54.76 30.82 -3.32
C THR A 1059 -55.64 31.85 -4.03
N ASN A 1060 -56.65 31.36 -4.74
CA ASN A 1060 -57.73 32.18 -5.27
C ASN A 1060 -58.42 32.89 -4.08
N PRO A 1061 -58.59 34.23 -4.06
CA PRO A 1061 -59.15 34.94 -2.90
C PRO A 1061 -60.57 34.51 -2.51
N GLU A 1062 -61.30 33.84 -3.40
CA GLU A 1062 -62.62 33.25 -3.11
C GLU A 1062 -62.56 31.96 -2.28
N ALA A 1063 -61.40 31.30 -2.17
CA ALA A 1063 -61.24 30.06 -1.39
C ALA A 1063 -61.09 30.30 0.13
N LEU A 1064 -60.96 31.56 0.58
CA LEU A 1064 -60.93 31.90 2.02
C LEU A 1064 -62.28 31.67 2.73
N ASN A 1065 -63.36 31.44 1.98
CA ASN A 1065 -64.70 31.21 2.53
C ASN A 1065 -65.30 29.82 2.20
N ALA A 1066 -64.52 28.91 1.61
CA ALA A 1066 -64.93 27.50 1.47
C ALA A 1066 -64.44 26.71 2.68
N PRO A 1067 -65.28 25.87 3.33
CA PRO A 1067 -64.80 24.99 4.40
C PRO A 1067 -63.68 24.12 3.85
N ILE A 1068 -62.50 24.22 4.45
CA ILE A 1068 -61.35 23.36 4.17
C ILE A 1068 -61.87 21.92 4.18
N GLN A 1069 -61.83 21.23 3.03
CA GLN A 1069 -61.99 19.78 3.03
C GLN A 1069 -60.94 19.24 4.00
N ASN A 1070 -61.43 18.64 5.10
CA ASN A 1070 -60.60 18.16 6.19
C ASN A 1070 -59.37 17.43 5.64
N PRO A 1071 -58.13 17.86 5.96
CA PRO A 1071 -56.94 17.14 5.56
C PRO A 1071 -57.07 15.70 6.05
N VAL A 1072 -56.83 14.74 5.15
CA VAL A 1072 -56.91 13.30 5.47
C VAL A 1072 -56.10 13.07 6.74
N PRO A 1073 -56.69 12.47 7.80
CA PRO A 1073 -55.97 12.26 9.05
C PRO A 1073 -54.69 11.45 8.78
N PRO A 1074 -53.54 11.80 9.38
CA PRO A 1074 -52.33 11.01 9.26
C PRO A 1074 -52.61 9.57 9.72
N THR A 1075 -52.25 8.61 8.87
CA THR A 1075 -52.61 7.20 9.05
C THR A 1075 -51.43 6.43 9.60
N VAL A 1076 -51.64 5.66 10.67
CA VAL A 1076 -50.67 4.69 11.15
C VAL A 1076 -50.89 3.37 10.39
N ASP A 1077 -50.07 3.09 9.37
CA ASP A 1077 -50.11 1.80 8.67
C ASP A 1077 -49.35 0.75 9.49
N LEU A 1078 -49.86 -0.49 9.60
CA LEU A 1078 -49.29 -1.54 10.44
C LEU A 1078 -48.55 -2.62 9.64
N THR A 1079 -48.61 -2.59 8.30
CA THR A 1079 -47.98 -3.64 7.46
C THR A 1079 -46.45 -3.58 7.42
N ASP A 1080 -45.85 -2.44 7.82
CA ASP A 1080 -44.43 -2.15 7.63
C ASP A 1080 -43.59 -2.07 8.93
N PHE A 1081 -44.10 -2.50 10.10
CA PHE A 1081 -43.44 -2.16 11.39
C PHE A 1081 -42.99 -3.29 12.30
N ASP A 1082 -41.68 -3.29 12.62
CA ASP A 1082 -40.99 -4.09 13.64
C ASP A 1082 -40.27 -3.19 14.69
N GLY A 1083 -41.00 -2.33 15.42
CA GLY A 1083 -40.44 -1.62 16.59
C GLY A 1083 -41.05 -0.25 16.91
N ILE A 1084 -40.59 0.37 18.02
CA ILE A 1084 -40.94 1.74 18.41
C ILE A 1084 -40.18 2.72 17.49
N LYS A 1085 -40.91 3.53 16.70
CA LYS A 1085 -40.28 4.64 15.95
C LYS A 1085 -39.68 5.68 16.90
N VAL A 1086 -38.45 6.11 16.62
CA VAL A 1086 -37.72 7.14 17.39
C VAL A 1086 -38.40 8.52 17.28
N PHE A 1087 -39.17 8.77 16.21
CA PHE A 1087 -39.86 10.04 15.97
C PHE A 1087 -41.39 9.89 16.07
N PRO A 1088 -42.08 10.81 16.77
CA PRO A 1088 -43.53 10.71 16.98
C PRO A 1088 -44.34 11.00 15.71
N ILE A 1089 -45.45 10.28 15.50
CA ILE A 1089 -46.41 10.56 14.42
C ILE A 1089 -47.48 11.54 14.93
N PRO A 1090 -47.62 12.74 14.34
CA PRO A 1090 -48.61 13.72 14.80
C PRO A 1090 -50.02 13.38 14.28
N PHE A 1091 -51.07 13.56 15.09
CA PHE A 1091 -52.47 13.32 14.69
C PHE A 1091 -53.47 14.37 15.24
N GLY A 1092 -54.62 14.48 14.56
CA GLY A 1092 -55.66 15.48 14.83
C GLY A 1092 -56.75 14.97 15.76
N ASN A 1093 -58.00 15.33 15.52
CA ASN A 1093 -59.16 14.87 16.32
C ASN A 1093 -59.56 13.42 16.03
N GLU A 1094 -59.05 12.85 14.95
CA GLU A 1094 -59.19 11.43 14.62
C GLU A 1094 -57.82 10.82 14.38
N LEU A 1095 -57.63 9.59 14.84
CA LEU A 1095 -56.47 8.75 14.57
C LEU A 1095 -56.92 7.58 13.69
N MET A 1096 -56.40 7.52 12.46
CA MET A 1096 -56.67 6.42 11.53
C MET A 1096 -55.54 5.40 11.54
N ILE A 1097 -55.88 4.12 11.55
CA ILE A 1097 -54.94 3.00 11.67
C ILE A 1097 -55.28 1.97 10.59
N LYS A 1098 -54.32 1.63 9.72
CA LYS A 1098 -54.52 0.75 8.56
C LYS A 1098 -53.76 -0.56 8.70
N GLY A 1099 -54.21 -1.63 8.02
CA GLY A 1099 -53.48 -2.90 7.92
C GLY A 1099 -53.93 -3.99 8.90
N VAL A 1100 -55.11 -3.86 9.50
CA VAL A 1100 -55.67 -4.87 10.43
C VAL A 1100 -56.41 -5.97 9.66
N SER A 1101 -55.67 -6.87 9.02
CA SER A 1101 -56.25 -7.88 8.10
C SER A 1101 -57.26 -8.82 8.79
N SER A 1102 -58.32 -9.21 8.06
CA SER A 1102 -59.33 -10.20 8.47
C SER A 1102 -58.78 -11.62 8.73
N LYS A 1103 -57.55 -11.92 8.30
CA LYS A 1103 -56.86 -13.22 8.55
C LYS A 1103 -56.01 -13.23 9.82
N LYS A 1104 -55.80 -12.08 10.47
CA LYS A 1104 -55.06 -11.94 11.74
C LYS A 1104 -55.70 -10.82 12.57
N ALA A 1105 -56.87 -11.07 13.17
CA ALA A 1105 -57.61 -10.06 13.92
C ALA A 1105 -56.77 -9.47 15.08
N ALA A 1106 -56.54 -8.16 15.08
CA ALA A 1106 -56.06 -7.46 16.27
C ALA A 1106 -57.14 -7.56 17.36
N ARG A 1107 -56.76 -7.95 18.58
CA ARG A 1107 -57.70 -8.15 19.69
C ARG A 1107 -58.09 -6.82 20.33
N SER A 1108 -57.14 -5.89 20.46
CA SER A 1108 -57.37 -4.55 20.98
C SER A 1108 -56.39 -3.51 20.46
N ILE A 1109 -56.86 -2.27 20.33
CA ILE A 1109 -56.03 -1.07 20.17
C ILE A 1109 -56.30 -0.16 21.37
N GLN A 1110 -55.24 0.26 22.04
CA GLN A 1110 -55.25 1.06 23.25
C GLN A 1110 -54.42 2.32 23.04
N LEU A 1111 -54.95 3.47 23.44
CA LEU A 1111 -54.19 4.71 23.47
C LEU A 1111 -53.91 5.08 24.93
N ILE A 1112 -52.64 5.18 25.27
CA ILE A 1112 -52.16 5.32 26.65
C ILE A 1112 -51.49 6.69 26.79
N GLY A 1113 -51.86 7.48 27.80
CA GLY A 1113 -51.19 8.74 28.09
C GLY A 1113 -49.77 8.51 28.61
N THR A 1114 -48.91 9.52 28.53
CA THR A 1114 -47.53 9.47 29.06
C THR A 1114 -47.44 9.15 30.56
N ASN A 1115 -48.52 9.38 31.31
CA ASN A 1115 -48.65 8.96 32.71
C ASN A 1115 -49.01 7.47 32.89
N GLY A 1116 -49.02 6.68 31.81
CA GLY A 1116 -49.36 5.26 31.82
C GLY A 1116 -50.85 4.94 31.88
N LYS A 1117 -51.75 5.94 31.94
CA LYS A 1117 -53.20 5.71 32.00
C LYS A 1117 -53.79 5.49 30.62
N LEU A 1118 -54.63 4.47 30.47
CA LEU A 1118 -55.42 4.23 29.27
C LEU A 1118 -56.43 5.37 29.03
N GLN A 1119 -56.46 5.89 27.80
CA GLN A 1119 -57.22 7.08 27.40
C GLN A 1119 -58.34 6.72 26.44
N ARG A 1120 -58.09 5.79 25.52
CA ARG A 1120 -59.06 5.23 24.57
C ARG A 1120 -58.74 3.76 24.33
N THR A 1121 -59.76 2.96 24.03
CA THR A 1121 -59.59 1.56 23.63
C THR A 1121 -60.65 1.15 22.62
N LYS A 1122 -60.33 0.23 21.72
CA LYS A 1122 -61.27 -0.40 20.80
C LYS A 1122 -60.93 -1.88 20.65
N THR A 1123 -61.93 -2.75 20.80
CA THR A 1123 -61.79 -4.21 20.85
C THR A 1123 -62.63 -4.89 19.76
N SER A 1124 -62.26 -6.12 19.37
CA SER A 1124 -62.95 -6.92 18.33
C SER A 1124 -63.00 -6.27 16.95
N LEU A 1125 -61.81 -6.03 16.38
CA LEU A 1125 -61.62 -5.20 15.19
C LEU A 1125 -61.66 -6.06 13.92
N ASN A 1126 -62.66 -5.83 13.06
CA ASN A 1126 -62.74 -6.39 11.71
C ASN A 1126 -62.78 -5.25 10.68
N GLY A 1127 -61.75 -5.17 9.83
CA GLY A 1127 -61.66 -4.20 8.73
C GLY A 1127 -60.24 -3.69 8.52
N ASP A 1128 -59.89 -3.36 7.28
CA ASP A 1128 -58.52 -2.94 6.91
C ASP A 1128 -58.15 -1.53 7.39
N LEU A 1129 -59.12 -0.76 7.92
CA LEU A 1129 -58.95 0.59 8.46
C LEU A 1129 -59.78 0.77 9.73
N ILE A 1130 -59.16 1.32 10.79
CA ILE A 1130 -59.78 1.60 12.08
C ILE A 1130 -59.56 3.05 12.44
N THR A 1131 -60.65 3.73 12.76
CA THR A 1131 -60.61 5.10 13.28
C THR A 1131 -60.89 5.11 14.78
N LEU A 1132 -60.07 5.87 15.52
CA LEU A 1132 -60.28 6.25 16.92
C LEU A 1132 -60.59 7.75 17.01
N ASP A 1133 -61.70 8.08 17.67
CA ASP A 1133 -62.01 9.46 18.03
C ASP A 1133 -61.13 9.90 19.22
N THR A 1134 -60.42 10.99 19.00
CA THR A 1134 -59.43 11.56 19.91
C THR A 1134 -59.71 13.03 20.23
N HIS A 1135 -60.89 13.55 19.89
CA HIS A 1135 -61.23 14.96 20.08
C HIS A 1135 -61.16 15.42 21.55
N GLN A 1136 -61.39 14.52 22.51
CA GLN A 1136 -61.32 14.85 23.95
C GLN A 1136 -59.93 14.64 24.58
N LEU A 1137 -58.93 14.24 23.80
CA LEU A 1137 -57.57 14.12 24.31
C LEU A 1137 -56.93 15.50 24.39
N LEU A 1138 -56.19 15.73 25.46
CA LEU A 1138 -55.35 16.92 25.57
C LEU A 1138 -54.22 16.85 24.54
N LYS A 1139 -53.77 18.02 24.09
CA LYS A 1139 -52.54 18.13 23.32
C LYS A 1139 -51.39 17.48 24.11
N GLY A 1140 -50.63 16.59 23.49
CA GLY A 1140 -49.57 15.86 24.18
C GLY A 1140 -49.22 14.52 23.56
N PHE A 1141 -48.21 13.87 24.14
CA PHE A 1141 -47.77 12.55 23.70
C PHE A 1141 -48.64 11.42 24.25
N TYR A 1142 -48.83 10.42 23.42
CA TYR A 1142 -49.53 9.19 23.76
C TYR A 1142 -48.76 7.99 23.18
N ILE A 1143 -48.95 6.83 23.80
CA ILE A 1143 -48.49 5.54 23.27
C ILE A 1143 -49.70 4.82 22.69
N LEU A 1144 -49.65 4.53 21.39
CA LEU A 1144 -50.59 3.62 20.75
C LEU A 1144 -50.09 2.19 20.95
N ARG A 1145 -50.80 1.44 21.78
CA ARG A 1145 -50.57 0.03 22.05
C ARG A 1145 -51.52 -0.83 21.22
N ILE A 1146 -50.99 -1.86 20.57
CA ILE A 1146 -51.74 -2.74 19.68
C ILE A 1146 -51.46 -4.19 20.07
N GLU A 1147 -52.50 -4.97 20.31
CA GLU A 1147 -52.39 -6.38 20.66
C GLU A 1147 -52.89 -7.27 19.50
N GLN A 1148 -52.00 -8.07 18.92
CA GLN A 1148 -52.32 -8.98 17.82
C GLN A 1148 -51.68 -10.34 18.07
N ASN A 1149 -52.48 -11.41 18.06
CA ASN A 1149 -52.03 -12.80 18.29
C ASN A 1149 -51.12 -12.99 19.53
N GLY A 1150 -51.38 -12.26 20.62
CA GLY A 1150 -50.60 -12.35 21.87
C GLY A 1150 -49.29 -11.54 21.88
N THR A 1151 -49.02 -10.74 20.83
CA THR A 1151 -47.87 -9.83 20.76
C THR A 1151 -48.35 -8.38 20.93
N GLU A 1152 -47.66 -7.61 21.79
CA GLU A 1152 -47.89 -6.18 22.02
C GLU A 1152 -46.92 -5.33 21.17
N LYS A 1153 -47.45 -4.35 20.43
CA LYS A 1153 -46.67 -3.32 19.73
C LYS A 1153 -47.02 -1.93 20.29
N ASN A 1154 -46.02 -1.09 20.56
CA ASN A 1154 -46.18 0.27 21.10
C ASN A 1154 -45.62 1.32 20.13
N ILE A 1155 -46.34 2.41 19.90
CA ILE A 1155 -45.95 3.49 18.97
C ILE A 1155 -46.11 4.85 19.66
N LYS A 1156 -45.06 5.69 19.65
CA LYS A 1156 -45.14 7.07 20.15
C LYS A 1156 -45.88 7.93 19.13
N ILE A 1157 -46.97 8.56 19.55
CA ILE A 1157 -47.78 9.46 18.73
C ILE A 1157 -48.03 10.77 19.48
N PHE A 1158 -48.34 11.84 18.75
CA PHE A 1158 -48.54 13.17 19.32
C PHE A 1158 -49.90 13.75 18.92
N LYS A 1159 -50.75 14.01 19.92
CA LYS A 1159 -52.03 14.71 19.74
C LYS A 1159 -51.75 16.20 19.63
N LYS A 1160 -52.15 16.79 18.50
CA LYS A 1160 -52.07 18.24 18.26
C LYS A 1160 -53.06 19.02 19.12
#